data_AF-A0A7W2NIY3-F1
#
_entry.id   AF-A0A7W2NIY3-F1
#
_cell.length_a   1.000
_cell.length_b   1.000
_cell.length_c   1.000
_cell.angle_alpha   90.00
_cell.angle_beta   90.00
_cell.angle_gamma   90.00
#
_symmetry.space_group_name_H-M   'P 1'
#
loop_
_entity.id
_entity.type
_entity.pdbx_description
1 polymer ?
#
loop_
_entity_poly.entity_id
_entity_poly.type
_entity_poly.pdbx_seq_one_letter_code
_entity_poly.pdbx_strand_id
1 'polypeptide(L)'
;MKNNTNLSNQHKKRENEVIRQIMETAYNDCNFSNDDFTADWLLSEFDDDFWFTTNKGREEFIDGKWKNTKNINFNITFSDGCKLTEPKYTNLLLVIKKTSFIVRSGRTGKIYGLLRWADFVIQLLNFSKWLVLNDKRFNPQRYGFKAISQNDLDSLFMELAIGGWFYTLNIPFRFISKIQKSSSGISPEILNSCDFFNLNIKYRNEVIEWLEDNDYFLRAQSGTFAGFKYINRKKISVFIDEEMGILSGSNRSASFFRQFERDYQISNLLLPIIQKTEYPDQKTPLLTNISGLRSSTKTIESISESFNILLSTHLHNIELIPDPLSLSSKSSLKKSIKETKTGSHTPFIPIDIGLKYLNNSVKWVNCYGDAIIQVFEQWIGQIDFIEYKKENKHKKRYRVEMARENVAFEDINLNDKDNLNIGELIDTTMYSRYLVELTHDKIRDKPSLFEAINILVGACTVCIGLLKPSRREEVQHLDVNCLIKKRGGYYLRFELGKKNVGEFNDITEKPIPTITATAITLLQRLSKCVSRSYGVTNKNSGKLFNLPSNSLGKSKSISGSLLISYLNNFCDYVNLPVNDTGKRWYIRIHEMRKWFLLLLFWSGRFDVLDAARWIAGHTDASHIYEYIEREFPGEELPEIEAEYAIDRLLYFEETGDASENIELDKLYLNLLEHFNVKFLSMVPDMEWMDYVKELRKEEAFTLEPYSITGKNERESLGINVLFVLREEING
;
A
#
# COMPACT_ATOMS: atom_id res chain seq x y z
N MET A 1 -51.01 -32.54 -37.03
CA MET A 1 -50.88 -31.23 -36.35
C MET A 1 -51.28 -31.22 -34.86
N LYS A 2 -52.05 -32.17 -34.30
CA LYS A 2 -52.42 -32.17 -32.86
C LYS A 2 -51.36 -32.73 -31.88
N ASN A 3 -50.34 -33.45 -32.36
CA ASN A 3 -49.30 -34.03 -31.48
C ASN A 3 -48.13 -33.08 -31.15
N ASN A 4 -47.81 -32.10 -32.01
CA ASN A 4 -46.70 -31.15 -31.76
C ASN A 4 -47.04 -30.06 -30.74
N THR A 5 -48.32 -29.69 -30.60
CA THR A 5 -48.77 -28.72 -29.60
C THR A 5 -48.78 -29.27 -28.17
N ASN A 6 -49.01 -30.59 -27.99
CA ASN A 6 -48.94 -31.22 -26.67
C ASN A 6 -47.51 -31.39 -26.15
N LEU A 7 -46.56 -31.73 -27.03
CA LEU A 7 -45.13 -31.81 -26.67
C LEU A 7 -44.53 -30.44 -26.35
N SER A 8 -44.89 -29.39 -27.11
CA SER A 8 -44.46 -28.01 -26.80
C SER A 8 -45.02 -27.49 -25.48
N ASN A 9 -46.27 -27.82 -25.15
CA ASN A 9 -46.88 -27.42 -23.88
C ASN A 9 -46.30 -28.21 -22.71
N GLN A 10 -45.99 -29.51 -22.86
CA GLN A 10 -45.30 -30.29 -21.83
C GLN A 10 -43.87 -29.78 -21.58
N HIS A 11 -43.12 -29.42 -22.63
CA HIS A 11 -41.78 -28.84 -22.48
C HIS A 11 -41.81 -27.50 -21.74
N LYS A 12 -42.70 -26.57 -22.12
CA LYS A 12 -42.87 -25.30 -21.40
C LYS A 12 -43.31 -25.47 -19.95
N LYS A 13 -44.16 -26.47 -19.68
CA LYS A 13 -44.58 -26.79 -18.31
C LYS A 13 -43.42 -27.33 -17.48
N ARG A 14 -42.58 -28.18 -18.07
CA ARG A 14 -41.37 -28.74 -17.43
C ARG A 14 -40.30 -27.67 -17.20
N GLU A 15 -40.08 -26.76 -18.14
CA GLU A 15 -39.19 -25.60 -17.96
C GLU A 15 -39.69 -24.67 -16.86
N ASN A 16 -41.00 -24.37 -16.82
CA ASN A 16 -41.57 -23.54 -15.75
C ASN A 16 -41.50 -24.24 -14.38
N GLU A 17 -41.64 -25.57 -14.32
CA GLU A 17 -41.48 -26.37 -13.10
C GLU A 17 -40.02 -26.33 -12.62
N VAL A 18 -39.05 -26.47 -13.52
CA VAL A 18 -37.61 -26.39 -13.21
C VAL A 18 -37.22 -24.98 -12.77
N ILE A 19 -37.74 -23.93 -13.42
CA ILE A 19 -37.53 -22.54 -13.00
C ILE A 19 -38.17 -22.31 -11.62
N ARG A 20 -39.36 -22.84 -11.36
CA ARG A 20 -39.98 -22.78 -10.03
C ARG A 20 -39.17 -23.52 -8.98
N GLN A 21 -38.66 -24.70 -9.29
CA GLN A 21 -37.82 -25.47 -8.36
C GLN A 21 -36.48 -24.78 -8.12
N ILE A 22 -35.86 -24.17 -9.14
CA ILE A 22 -34.65 -23.35 -8.97
C ILE A 22 -34.96 -22.12 -8.13
N MET A 23 -36.11 -21.47 -8.35
CA MET A 23 -36.54 -20.33 -7.54
C MET A 23 -36.91 -20.73 -6.11
N GLU A 24 -37.56 -21.86 -5.89
CA GLU A 24 -37.85 -22.41 -4.55
C GLU A 24 -36.58 -22.86 -3.84
N THR A 25 -35.62 -23.46 -4.57
CA THR A 25 -34.33 -23.86 -4.01
C THR A 25 -33.51 -22.62 -3.67
N ALA A 26 -33.46 -21.61 -4.54
CA ALA A 26 -32.83 -20.32 -4.25
C ALA A 26 -33.55 -19.55 -3.13
N TYR A 27 -34.88 -19.66 -3.05
CA TYR A 27 -35.69 -19.06 -1.99
C TYR A 27 -35.47 -19.78 -0.66
N ASN A 28 -35.31 -21.10 -0.65
CA ASN A 28 -34.99 -21.91 0.53
C ASN A 28 -33.52 -21.76 0.96
N ASP A 29 -32.59 -21.61 0.02
CA ASP A 29 -31.19 -21.26 0.29
C ASP A 29 -31.06 -19.82 0.82
N CYS A 30 -31.98 -18.92 0.46
CA CYS A 30 -32.06 -17.54 1.00
C CYS A 30 -32.85 -17.45 2.31
N ASN A 31 -33.86 -18.31 2.53
CA ASN A 31 -34.65 -18.41 3.77
C ASN A 31 -34.05 -19.46 4.71
N PHE A 32 -32.85 -19.15 5.22
CA PHE A 32 -32.32 -19.89 6.36
C PHE A 32 -32.98 -19.42 7.66
N SER A 33 -33.73 -20.32 8.29
CA SER A 33 -34.29 -20.20 9.64
C SER A 33 -33.27 -20.53 10.74
N ASN A 34 -32.11 -19.86 10.74
CA ASN A 34 -31.27 -19.81 11.94
C ASN A 34 -31.26 -18.37 12.44
N ASP A 35 -32.24 -18.07 13.28
CA ASP A 35 -32.40 -16.80 14.00
C ASP A 35 -31.23 -16.48 14.94
N ASP A 36 -30.28 -17.40 15.13
CA ASP A 36 -29.23 -17.24 16.14
C ASP A 36 -28.08 -16.29 15.77
N PHE A 37 -27.97 -15.78 14.53
CA PHE A 37 -26.91 -14.83 14.10
C PHE A 37 -25.49 -15.14 14.66
N THR A 38 -25.16 -16.41 14.85
CA THR A 38 -23.88 -16.89 15.35
C THR A 38 -22.96 -17.33 14.21
N ALA A 39 -21.66 -17.09 14.35
CA ALA A 39 -20.65 -17.57 13.41
C ALA A 39 -19.25 -17.61 14.05
N ASP A 40 -18.41 -18.55 13.66
CA ASP A 40 -17.04 -18.70 14.19
C ASP A 40 -16.17 -17.46 13.99
N TRP A 41 -16.47 -16.66 12.96
CA TRP A 41 -15.75 -15.42 12.67
C TRP A 41 -16.17 -14.25 13.57
N LEU A 42 -17.32 -14.33 14.24
CA LEU A 42 -17.87 -13.30 15.12
C LEU A 42 -17.59 -13.69 16.58
N LEU A 43 -16.66 -12.98 17.20
CA LEU A 43 -16.09 -13.30 18.52
C LEU A 43 -16.85 -12.62 19.69
N SER A 44 -17.90 -11.88 19.37
CA SER A 44 -18.79 -11.14 20.27
C SER A 44 -20.25 -11.48 19.95
N GLU A 45 -21.21 -10.96 20.71
CA GLU A 45 -22.62 -11.22 20.40
C GLU A 45 -23.09 -10.36 19.21
N PHE A 46 -24.08 -10.87 18.47
CA PHE A 46 -24.66 -10.13 17.33
C PHE A 46 -25.25 -8.79 17.77
N ASP A 47 -25.91 -8.76 18.92
CA ASP A 47 -26.57 -7.57 19.44
C ASP A 47 -25.62 -6.55 20.07
N ASP A 48 -24.35 -6.90 20.29
CA ASP A 48 -23.36 -5.96 20.82
C ASP A 48 -23.16 -4.74 19.91
N ASP A 49 -23.01 -3.56 20.52
CA ASP A 49 -22.69 -2.32 19.82
C ASP A 49 -21.32 -2.35 19.12
N PHE A 50 -20.46 -3.29 19.53
CA PHE A 50 -19.10 -3.42 19.05
C PHE A 50 -18.79 -4.88 18.72
N TRP A 51 -18.56 -5.16 17.44
CA TRP A 51 -18.19 -6.50 17.02
C TRP A 51 -16.68 -6.72 17.06
N PHE A 52 -16.27 -7.78 17.73
CA PHE A 52 -14.94 -8.36 17.61
C PHE A 52 -15.00 -9.48 16.56
N THR A 53 -14.14 -9.44 15.54
CA THR A 53 -14.10 -10.50 14.52
C THR A 53 -12.72 -11.10 14.35
N THR A 54 -12.67 -12.33 13.83
CA THR A 54 -11.42 -13.00 13.44
C THR A 54 -10.60 -12.13 12.49
N ASN A 55 -9.29 -12.32 12.53
CA ASN A 55 -8.31 -11.60 11.72
C ASN A 55 -7.31 -12.57 11.10
N LYS A 56 -7.82 -13.55 10.34
CA LYS A 56 -7.01 -14.55 9.65
C LYS A 56 -6.12 -15.35 10.61
N GLY A 57 -6.67 -15.80 11.74
CA GLY A 57 -5.96 -16.56 12.76
C GLY A 57 -4.97 -15.75 13.61
N ARG A 58 -4.95 -14.41 13.49
CA ARG A 58 -4.01 -13.53 14.21
C ARG A 58 -4.54 -13.04 15.55
N GLU A 59 -5.85 -13.10 15.73
CA GLU A 59 -6.56 -12.78 16.95
C GLU A 59 -6.07 -13.65 18.12
N GLU A 60 -6.03 -13.05 19.30
CA GLU A 60 -5.63 -13.70 20.55
C GLU A 60 -6.52 -13.19 21.69
N PHE A 61 -6.97 -14.09 22.55
CA PHE A 61 -7.66 -13.73 23.78
C PHE A 61 -6.63 -13.63 24.92
N ILE A 62 -6.33 -12.41 25.35
CA ILE A 62 -5.27 -12.13 26.33
C ILE A 62 -5.84 -11.21 27.42
N ASP A 63 -5.70 -11.61 28.69
CA ASP A 63 -6.17 -10.86 29.86
C ASP A 63 -7.68 -10.51 29.79
N GLY A 64 -8.51 -11.44 29.32
CA GLY A 64 -9.97 -11.24 29.21
C GLY A 64 -10.41 -10.33 28.06
N LYS A 65 -9.52 -9.97 27.13
CA LYS A 65 -9.83 -9.13 25.97
C LYS A 65 -9.28 -9.72 24.68
N TRP A 66 -10.09 -9.62 23.62
CA TRP A 66 -9.63 -9.89 22.27
C TRP A 66 -8.61 -8.84 21.81
N LYS A 67 -7.46 -9.31 21.34
CA LYS A 67 -6.40 -8.51 20.71
C LYS A 67 -6.21 -8.98 19.28
N ASN A 68 -5.67 -8.09 18.43
CA ASN A 68 -5.41 -8.35 17.01
C ASN A 68 -6.64 -8.74 16.17
N THR A 69 -7.84 -8.37 16.60
CA THR A 69 -9.09 -8.57 15.85
C THR A 69 -9.33 -7.46 14.82
N LYS A 70 -10.25 -7.69 13.89
CA LYS A 70 -10.82 -6.62 13.06
C LYS A 70 -12.17 -6.23 13.64
N ASN A 71 -12.30 -4.99 14.07
CA ASN A 71 -13.47 -4.57 14.84
C ASN A 71 -14.42 -3.69 14.00
N ILE A 72 -15.72 -3.80 14.29
CA ILE A 72 -16.76 -2.92 13.75
C ILE A 72 -17.44 -2.22 14.92
N ASN A 73 -17.53 -0.89 14.86
CA ASN A 73 -18.23 -0.09 15.85
C ASN A 73 -19.56 0.43 15.26
N PHE A 74 -20.70 0.01 15.82
CA PHE A 74 -22.02 0.52 15.42
C PHE A 74 -22.46 1.72 16.25
N ASN A 75 -21.77 2.02 17.35
CA ASN A 75 -22.06 3.16 18.22
C ASN A 75 -21.51 4.48 17.61
N ILE A 76 -21.94 4.78 16.38
CA ILE A 76 -21.58 5.98 15.63
C ILE A 76 -22.60 7.09 15.84
N THR A 77 -22.13 8.34 15.80
CA THR A 77 -23.01 9.53 15.91
C THR A 77 -23.44 10.04 14.54
N PHE A 78 -24.70 10.46 14.42
CA PHE A 78 -25.27 11.09 13.24
C PHE A 78 -25.34 12.62 13.35
N SER A 79 -25.66 13.28 12.23
CA SER A 79 -25.69 14.75 12.11
C SER A 79 -26.74 15.46 12.98
N ASP A 80 -27.70 14.73 13.53
CA ASP A 80 -28.70 15.23 14.47
C ASP A 80 -28.29 15.03 15.94
N GLY A 81 -27.10 14.48 16.20
CA GLY A 81 -26.56 14.22 17.54
C GLY A 81 -26.97 12.88 18.13
N CYS A 82 -27.92 12.16 17.52
CA CYS A 82 -28.32 10.82 17.94
C CYS A 82 -27.30 9.77 17.48
N LYS A 83 -27.24 8.64 18.19
CA LYS A 83 -26.43 7.48 17.80
C LYS A 83 -27.23 6.43 17.05
N LEU A 84 -26.56 5.68 16.17
CA LEU A 84 -27.18 4.55 15.47
C LEU A 84 -27.73 3.47 16.43
N THR A 85 -27.17 3.36 17.63
CA THR A 85 -27.60 2.40 18.67
C THR A 85 -28.77 2.90 19.51
N GLU A 86 -29.27 4.12 19.29
CA GLU A 86 -30.45 4.62 19.97
C GLU A 86 -31.76 4.05 19.39
N PRO A 87 -32.84 3.96 20.20
CA PRO A 87 -34.11 3.37 19.78
C PRO A 87 -34.70 3.96 18.48
N LYS A 88 -34.45 5.25 18.23
CA LYS A 88 -34.85 5.96 17.00
C LYS A 88 -34.40 5.24 15.72
N TYR A 89 -33.22 4.61 15.74
CA TYR A 89 -32.61 4.00 14.55
C TYR A 89 -32.61 2.48 14.57
N THR A 90 -33.45 1.85 15.39
CA THR A 90 -33.53 0.38 15.54
C THR A 90 -33.60 -0.36 14.20
N ASN A 91 -34.50 0.06 13.28
CA ASN A 91 -34.63 -0.57 11.96
C ASN A 91 -33.36 -0.42 11.11
N LEU A 92 -32.75 0.77 11.14
CA LEU A 92 -31.54 1.08 10.39
C LEU A 92 -30.32 0.30 10.92
N LEU A 93 -30.17 0.21 12.25
CA LEU A 93 -29.13 -0.61 12.87
C LEU A 93 -29.31 -2.08 12.51
N LEU A 94 -30.54 -2.60 12.63
CA LEU A 94 -30.82 -4.01 12.38
C LEU A 94 -30.53 -4.39 10.93
N VAL A 95 -30.93 -3.58 9.94
CA VAL A 95 -30.63 -3.86 8.54
C VAL A 95 -29.13 -3.82 8.27
N ILE A 96 -28.39 -2.85 8.85
CA ILE A 96 -26.93 -2.77 8.69
C ILE A 96 -26.24 -4.00 9.29
N LYS A 97 -26.60 -4.41 10.51
CA LYS A 97 -26.03 -5.60 11.17
C LYS A 97 -26.36 -6.88 10.39
N LYS A 98 -27.64 -7.10 10.03
CA LYS A 98 -28.07 -8.28 9.27
C LYS A 98 -27.36 -8.37 7.92
N THR A 99 -27.35 -7.30 7.13
CA THR A 99 -26.65 -7.25 5.84
C THR A 99 -25.15 -7.51 6.01
N SER A 100 -24.51 -6.90 7.01
CA SER A 100 -23.08 -7.11 7.29
C SER A 100 -22.78 -8.57 7.62
N PHE A 101 -23.60 -9.21 8.45
CA PHE A 101 -23.46 -10.61 8.83
C PHE A 101 -23.67 -11.56 7.64
N ILE A 102 -24.75 -11.38 6.88
CA ILE A 102 -25.11 -12.21 5.71
C ILE A 102 -23.97 -12.19 4.67
N VAL A 103 -23.43 -11.01 4.37
CA VAL A 103 -22.33 -10.85 3.41
C VAL A 103 -21.05 -11.54 3.90
N ARG A 104 -20.71 -11.42 5.19
CA ARG A 104 -19.51 -12.06 5.73
C ARG A 104 -19.63 -13.58 5.76
N SER A 105 -20.81 -14.07 6.11
CA SER A 105 -21.13 -15.50 6.18
C SER A 105 -21.30 -16.14 4.80
N GLY A 106 -21.04 -15.43 3.70
CA GLY A 106 -21.09 -15.97 2.34
C GLY A 106 -22.49 -16.26 1.82
N ARG A 107 -23.54 -15.80 2.53
CA ARG A 107 -24.94 -16.12 2.26
C ARG A 107 -25.49 -15.43 1.00
N THR A 108 -24.73 -14.51 0.40
CA THR A 108 -25.04 -13.89 -0.89
C THR A 108 -24.47 -14.66 -2.09
N GLY A 109 -24.03 -15.92 -1.89
CA GLY A 109 -23.37 -16.74 -2.91
C GLY A 109 -21.92 -16.37 -3.21
N LYS A 110 -21.34 -15.39 -2.49
CA LYS A 110 -19.94 -14.95 -2.63
C LYS A 110 -19.33 -14.69 -1.26
N ILE A 111 -18.17 -15.29 -1.00
CA ILE A 111 -17.40 -15.05 0.23
C ILE A 111 -16.46 -13.87 0.00
N TYR A 112 -16.62 -12.81 0.79
CA TYR A 112 -15.75 -11.65 0.77
C TYR A 112 -14.63 -11.80 1.81
N GLY A 113 -13.41 -11.48 1.39
CA GLY A 113 -12.28 -11.41 2.32
C GLY A 113 -12.49 -10.34 3.40
N LEU A 114 -11.97 -10.59 4.60
CA LEU A 114 -12.22 -9.77 5.81
C LEU A 114 -12.05 -8.25 5.60
N LEU A 115 -10.97 -7.81 4.96
CA LEU A 115 -10.73 -6.37 4.75
C LEU A 115 -11.78 -5.76 3.84
N ARG A 116 -12.12 -6.44 2.75
CA ARG A 116 -13.14 -5.99 1.79
C ARG A 116 -14.53 -5.97 2.43
N TRP A 117 -14.84 -6.97 3.25
CA TRP A 117 -16.07 -6.96 4.04
C TRP A 117 -16.11 -5.78 5.02
N ALA A 118 -15.04 -5.56 5.79
CA ALA A 118 -14.98 -4.44 6.73
C ALA A 118 -15.10 -3.08 6.02
N ASP A 119 -14.47 -2.92 4.85
CA ASP A 119 -14.61 -1.72 4.02
C ASP A 119 -16.06 -1.53 3.55
N PHE A 120 -16.75 -2.61 3.17
CA PHE A 120 -18.18 -2.59 2.84
C PHE A 120 -19.04 -2.11 4.03
N VAL A 121 -18.81 -2.63 5.24
CA VAL A 121 -19.54 -2.18 6.44
C VAL A 121 -19.29 -0.70 6.72
N ILE A 122 -18.06 -0.21 6.55
CA ILE A 122 -17.75 1.23 6.66
C ILE A 122 -18.54 2.04 5.63
N GLN A 123 -18.68 1.56 4.39
CA GLN A 123 -19.52 2.25 3.39
C GLN A 123 -21.00 2.25 3.78
N LEU A 124 -21.55 1.15 4.32
CA LEU A 124 -22.92 1.12 4.84
C LEU A 124 -23.16 2.17 5.92
N LEU A 125 -22.21 2.32 6.85
CA LEU A 125 -22.27 3.34 7.90
C LEU A 125 -22.17 4.77 7.34
N ASN A 126 -21.44 4.98 6.24
CA ASN A 126 -21.39 6.29 5.59
C ASN A 126 -22.67 6.59 4.81
N PHE A 127 -23.26 5.58 4.14
CA PHE A 127 -24.56 5.73 3.49
C PHE A 127 -25.64 6.08 4.51
N SER A 128 -25.67 5.43 5.68
CA SER A 128 -26.65 5.75 6.73
C SER A 128 -26.49 7.18 7.27
N LYS A 129 -25.26 7.67 7.42
CA LYS A 129 -25.00 9.08 7.75
C LYS A 129 -25.56 10.05 6.72
N TRP A 130 -25.36 9.76 5.43
CA TRP A 130 -25.91 10.59 4.36
C TRP A 130 -27.44 10.57 4.33
N LEU A 131 -28.06 9.43 4.62
CA LEU A 131 -29.52 9.34 4.75
C LEU A 131 -30.05 10.19 5.90
N VAL A 132 -29.40 10.14 7.08
CA VAL A 132 -29.82 10.93 8.25
C VAL A 132 -29.56 12.43 8.05
N LEU A 133 -28.48 12.80 7.37
CA LEU A 133 -28.23 14.19 6.97
C LEU A 133 -29.39 14.75 6.11
N ASN A 134 -30.04 13.87 5.35
CA ASN A 134 -31.18 14.16 4.50
C ASN A 134 -32.48 13.52 5.04
N ASP A 135 -32.65 13.44 6.37
CA ASP A 135 -33.77 12.74 7.03
C ASP A 135 -35.14 13.14 6.48
N LYS A 136 -35.35 14.43 6.18
CA LYS A 136 -36.61 14.93 5.59
C LYS A 136 -36.96 14.27 4.25
N ARG A 137 -35.96 13.84 3.48
CA ARG A 137 -36.11 13.17 2.17
C ARG A 137 -36.31 11.66 2.35
N PHE A 138 -35.53 11.03 3.22
CA PHE A 138 -35.42 9.57 3.26
C PHE A 138 -36.13 8.89 4.43
N ASN A 139 -36.34 9.57 5.55
CA ASN A 139 -36.92 9.02 6.78
C ASN A 139 -36.33 7.62 7.13
N PRO A 140 -34.99 7.52 7.30
CA PRO A 140 -34.27 6.25 7.41
C PRO A 140 -34.65 5.43 8.66
N GLN A 141 -35.17 6.05 9.71
CA GLN A 141 -35.75 5.38 10.87
C GLN A 141 -36.90 4.43 10.49
N ARG A 142 -37.69 4.81 9.47
CA ARG A 142 -38.82 4.01 9.00
C ARG A 142 -38.45 3.14 7.82
N TYR A 143 -37.75 3.69 6.83
CA TYR A 143 -37.54 3.05 5.53
C TYR A 143 -36.15 2.44 5.35
N GLY A 144 -35.23 2.60 6.31
CA GLY A 144 -33.85 2.16 6.15
C GLY A 144 -33.22 2.78 4.90
N PHE A 145 -32.78 1.94 3.96
CA PHE A 145 -32.25 2.35 2.67
C PHE A 145 -33.31 2.41 1.56
N LYS A 146 -34.54 1.92 1.79
CA LYS A 146 -35.58 1.69 0.77
C LYS A 146 -35.97 2.92 -0.03
N ALA A 147 -35.93 4.10 0.59
CA ALA A 147 -36.38 5.36 0.00
C ALA A 147 -35.42 5.95 -1.06
N ILE A 148 -34.25 5.34 -1.27
CA ILE A 148 -33.27 5.82 -2.26
C ILE A 148 -33.80 5.61 -3.67
N SER A 149 -33.91 6.69 -4.46
CA SER A 149 -34.19 6.64 -5.90
C SER A 149 -32.93 6.68 -6.75
N GLN A 150 -33.05 6.39 -8.05
CA GLN A 150 -31.92 6.47 -8.98
C GLN A 150 -31.34 7.89 -9.07
N ASN A 151 -32.18 8.92 -8.98
CA ASN A 151 -31.72 10.32 -9.02
C ASN A 151 -30.94 10.69 -7.75
N ASP A 152 -31.35 10.15 -6.61
CA ASP A 152 -30.62 10.36 -5.35
C ASP A 152 -29.25 9.66 -5.42
N LEU A 153 -29.20 8.45 -5.99
CA LEU A 153 -27.95 7.71 -6.19
C LEU A 153 -27.01 8.43 -7.16
N ASP A 154 -27.53 8.95 -8.28
CA ASP A 154 -26.74 9.73 -9.24
C ASP A 154 -26.13 10.96 -8.58
N SER A 155 -26.92 11.69 -7.78
CA SER A 155 -26.47 12.89 -7.06
C SER A 155 -25.40 12.55 -6.03
N LEU A 156 -25.61 11.49 -5.24
CA LEU A 156 -24.64 11.00 -4.26
C LEU A 156 -23.30 10.66 -4.91
N PHE A 157 -23.31 9.94 -6.03
CA PHE A 157 -22.07 9.56 -6.73
C PHE A 157 -21.33 10.76 -7.31
N MET A 158 -22.04 11.79 -7.77
CA MET A 158 -21.44 13.05 -8.20
C MET A 158 -20.74 13.78 -7.05
N GLU A 159 -21.40 13.91 -5.89
CA GLU A 159 -20.80 14.53 -4.71
C GLU A 159 -19.57 13.75 -4.20
N LEU A 160 -19.67 12.42 -4.18
CA LEU A 160 -18.56 11.56 -3.81
C LEU A 160 -17.38 11.70 -4.78
N ALA A 161 -17.65 11.80 -6.08
CA ALA A 161 -16.61 12.04 -7.09
C ALA A 161 -15.91 13.39 -6.87
N ILE A 162 -16.65 14.44 -6.49
CA ILE A 162 -16.11 15.78 -6.27
C ILE A 162 -15.21 15.86 -5.03
N GLY A 163 -15.62 15.26 -3.89
CA GLY A 163 -14.86 15.44 -2.65
C GLY A 163 -14.97 14.32 -1.61
N GLY A 164 -15.57 13.20 -1.98
CA GLY A 164 -15.74 12.03 -1.12
C GLY A 164 -16.63 12.31 0.09
N TRP A 165 -16.62 11.41 1.08
CA TRP A 165 -17.51 11.49 2.24
C TRP A 165 -17.35 12.78 3.06
N PHE A 166 -16.16 13.38 3.13
CA PHE A 166 -15.95 14.66 3.82
C PHE A 166 -16.75 15.81 3.17
N TYR A 167 -16.87 15.80 1.84
CA TYR A 167 -17.66 16.77 1.08
C TYR A 167 -19.16 16.41 1.10
N THR A 168 -19.50 15.16 0.79
CA THR A 168 -20.89 14.65 0.75
C THR A 168 -21.62 14.79 2.08
N LEU A 169 -20.92 14.62 3.22
CA LEU A 169 -21.51 14.82 4.55
C LEU A 169 -21.55 16.30 4.98
N ASN A 170 -21.24 17.21 4.06
CA ASN A 170 -21.26 18.66 4.20
C ASN A 170 -20.48 19.17 5.43
N ILE A 171 -19.33 18.55 5.71
CA ILE A 171 -18.53 18.83 6.91
C ILE A 171 -18.05 20.28 6.98
N PRO A 172 -17.51 20.90 5.90
CA PRO A 172 -17.09 22.30 5.93
C PRO A 172 -18.22 23.25 6.34
N PHE A 173 -19.39 23.12 5.72
CA PHE A 173 -20.55 23.96 6.04
C PHE A 173 -21.06 23.72 7.47
N ARG A 174 -21.21 22.45 7.88
CA ARG A 174 -21.66 22.10 9.24
C ARG A 174 -20.73 22.68 10.30
N PHE A 175 -19.43 22.58 10.09
CA PHE A 175 -18.42 23.17 10.97
C PHE A 175 -18.59 24.69 11.06
N ILE A 176 -18.54 25.40 9.92
CA ILE A 176 -18.64 26.87 9.91
C ILE A 176 -19.99 27.35 10.46
N SER A 177 -21.10 26.70 10.09
CA SER A 177 -22.45 27.04 10.57
C SER A 177 -22.57 26.86 12.08
N LYS A 178 -22.01 25.79 12.65
CA LYS A 178 -22.09 25.56 14.09
C LYS A 178 -21.23 26.56 14.87
N ILE A 179 -20.06 26.93 14.34
CA ILE A 179 -19.25 28.01 14.91
C ILE A 179 -20.00 29.34 14.85
N GLN A 180 -20.55 29.73 13.69
CA GLN A 180 -21.32 30.98 13.53
C GLN A 180 -22.53 31.05 14.46
N LYS A 181 -23.23 29.94 14.70
CA LYS A 181 -24.34 29.89 15.67
C LYS A 181 -23.88 30.02 17.13
N SER A 182 -22.64 29.62 17.41
CA SER A 182 -22.06 29.65 18.76
C SER A 182 -21.35 30.96 19.12
N SER A 183 -21.14 31.86 18.16
CA SER A 183 -20.43 33.13 18.37
C SER A 183 -20.98 34.25 17.52
N SER A 184 -21.31 35.38 18.16
CA SER A 184 -21.67 36.63 17.49
C SER A 184 -20.48 37.34 16.83
N GLY A 185 -19.25 36.92 17.12
CA GLY A 185 -18.02 37.49 16.54
C GLY A 185 -17.72 37.05 15.11
N ILE A 186 -18.53 36.16 14.53
CA ILE A 186 -18.32 35.64 13.18
C ILE A 186 -19.31 36.26 12.22
N SER A 187 -18.77 36.83 11.14
CA SER A 187 -19.55 37.48 10.08
C SER A 187 -20.59 36.50 9.51
N PRO A 188 -21.90 36.80 9.56
CA PRO A 188 -22.94 35.94 8.99
C PRO A 188 -22.74 35.65 7.49
N GLU A 189 -22.10 36.57 6.78
CA GLU A 189 -21.78 36.45 5.35
C GLU A 189 -20.79 35.32 5.04
N ILE A 190 -20.11 34.75 6.05
CA ILE A 190 -19.23 33.59 5.86
C ILE A 190 -19.99 32.41 5.25
N LEU A 191 -21.29 32.25 5.58
CA LEU A 191 -22.13 31.18 5.06
C LEU A 191 -22.52 31.37 3.58
N ASN A 192 -22.34 32.58 3.05
CA ASN A 192 -22.53 32.89 1.62
C ASN A 192 -21.26 32.61 0.79
N SER A 193 -20.19 32.12 1.41
CA SER A 193 -18.95 31.78 0.72
C SER A 193 -19.20 30.69 -0.31
N CYS A 194 -18.79 30.93 -1.57
CA CYS A 194 -18.90 29.93 -2.64
C CYS A 194 -17.95 28.73 -2.43
N ASP A 195 -16.86 28.92 -1.68
CA ASP A 195 -15.88 27.87 -1.40
C ASP A 195 -15.38 27.92 0.05
N PHE A 196 -15.75 26.90 0.84
CA PHE A 196 -15.29 26.75 2.22
C PHE A 196 -13.85 26.19 2.33
N PHE A 197 -13.27 25.67 1.24
CA PHE A 197 -11.90 25.17 1.24
C PHE A 197 -10.87 26.29 1.06
N ASN A 198 -11.30 27.46 0.58
CA ASN A 198 -10.46 28.62 0.38
C ASN A 198 -11.18 29.90 0.84
N LEU A 199 -11.39 30.01 2.15
CA LEU A 199 -12.00 31.19 2.73
C LEU A 199 -11.08 32.42 2.58
N ASN A 200 -11.68 33.59 2.38
CA ASN A 200 -10.92 34.83 2.36
C ASN A 200 -10.21 35.06 3.71
N ILE A 201 -9.19 35.93 3.72
CA ILE A 201 -8.34 36.10 4.91
C ILE A 201 -9.10 36.64 6.12
N LYS A 202 -10.15 37.46 5.90
CA LYS A 202 -11.02 38.00 6.95
C LYS A 202 -11.70 36.84 7.69
N TYR A 203 -12.46 36.01 6.98
CA TYR A 203 -13.20 34.88 7.56
C TYR A 203 -12.29 33.82 8.17
N ARG A 204 -11.11 33.59 7.57
CA ARG A 204 -10.11 32.70 8.18
C ARG A 204 -9.66 33.21 9.55
N ASN A 205 -9.38 34.50 9.68
CA ASN A 205 -8.96 35.08 10.96
C ASN A 205 -10.07 35.02 12.02
N GLU A 206 -11.32 35.33 11.66
CA GLU A 206 -12.47 35.20 12.59
C GLU A 206 -12.60 33.77 13.13
N VAL A 207 -12.47 32.77 12.26
CA VAL A 207 -12.52 31.35 12.67
C VAL A 207 -11.32 30.97 13.53
N ILE A 208 -10.11 31.44 13.19
CA ILE A 208 -8.89 31.18 13.97
C ILE A 208 -9.02 31.75 15.38
N GLU A 209 -9.46 33.00 15.51
CA GLU A 209 -9.65 33.67 16.81
C GLU A 209 -10.64 32.89 17.68
N TRP A 210 -11.80 32.51 17.11
CA TRP A 210 -12.75 31.67 17.83
C TRP A 210 -12.16 30.32 18.28
N LEU A 211 -11.36 29.67 17.43
CA LEU A 211 -10.70 28.40 17.76
C LEU A 211 -9.66 28.57 18.87
N GLU A 212 -8.96 29.72 18.92
CA GLU A 212 -8.01 30.04 19.99
C GLU A 212 -8.73 30.31 21.31
N ASP A 213 -9.77 31.15 21.29
CA ASP A 213 -10.56 31.51 22.48
C ASP A 213 -11.25 30.31 23.13
N ASN A 214 -11.57 29.27 22.34
CA ASN A 214 -12.26 28.07 22.80
C ASN A 214 -11.35 26.84 22.97
N ASP A 215 -10.02 27.00 22.94
CA ASP A 215 -9.02 25.93 23.16
C ASP A 215 -9.20 24.73 22.20
N TYR A 216 -9.32 25.00 20.90
CA TYR A 216 -9.41 23.98 19.86
C TYR A 216 -8.05 23.62 19.23
N PHE A 217 -6.94 24.20 19.72
CA PHE A 217 -5.60 23.88 19.24
C PHE A 217 -4.88 22.90 20.18
N LEU A 218 -4.13 21.97 19.59
CA LEU A 218 -3.14 21.15 20.27
C LEU A 218 -1.75 21.52 19.76
N ARG A 219 -0.71 21.13 20.51
CA ARG A 219 0.68 21.24 20.07
C ARG A 219 1.23 19.87 19.70
N ALA A 220 1.96 19.80 18.59
CA ALA A 220 2.65 18.58 18.20
C ALA A 220 3.66 18.19 19.28
N GLN A 221 3.57 16.96 19.79
CA GLN A 221 4.35 16.50 20.93
C GLN A 221 5.73 15.94 20.54
N SER A 222 5.96 15.71 19.24
CA SER A 222 7.17 15.05 18.74
C SER A 222 7.36 15.30 17.25
N GLY A 223 8.54 14.97 16.74
CA GLY A 223 8.89 15.10 15.34
C GLY A 223 9.42 16.49 14.97
N THR A 224 9.67 16.71 13.69
CA THR A 224 10.28 17.94 13.15
C THR A 224 9.49 19.20 13.51
N PHE A 225 8.17 19.08 13.66
CA PHE A 225 7.26 20.20 13.96
C PHE A 225 6.82 20.24 15.43
N ALA A 226 7.60 19.64 16.34
CA ALA A 226 7.28 19.68 17.77
C ALA A 226 7.06 21.12 18.26
N GLY A 227 5.97 21.34 19.00
CA GLY A 227 5.54 22.66 19.47
C GLY A 227 4.54 23.38 18.55
N PHE A 228 4.44 23.03 17.26
CA PHE A 228 3.52 23.68 16.32
C PHE A 228 2.07 23.43 16.70
N LYS A 229 1.26 24.49 16.67
CA LYS A 229 -0.18 24.45 16.88
C LYS A 229 -0.89 23.82 15.67
N TYR A 230 -1.79 22.89 15.94
CA TYR A 230 -2.68 22.29 14.96
C TYR A 230 -4.07 22.07 15.55
N ILE A 231 -5.06 21.88 14.69
CA ILE A 231 -6.46 21.78 15.14
C ILE A 231 -6.74 20.43 15.81
N ASN A 232 -7.38 20.46 16.98
CA ASN A 232 -7.88 19.31 17.70
C ASN A 232 -9.11 18.70 16.99
N ARG A 233 -8.86 17.89 15.96
CA ARG A 233 -9.94 17.26 15.18
C ARG A 233 -10.84 16.34 16.01
N LYS A 234 -10.38 15.79 17.13
CA LYS A 234 -11.22 15.01 18.05
C LYS A 234 -12.24 15.91 18.76
N LYS A 235 -11.82 17.11 19.20
CA LYS A 235 -12.74 18.10 19.79
C LYS A 235 -13.72 18.62 18.74
N ILE A 236 -13.26 18.83 17.49
CA ILE A 236 -14.15 19.19 16.38
C ILE A 236 -15.15 18.08 16.09
N SER A 237 -14.73 16.82 16.04
CA SER A 237 -15.63 15.70 15.70
C SER A 237 -16.80 15.62 16.69
N VAL A 238 -16.53 15.78 17.99
CA VAL A 238 -17.58 15.90 19.01
C VAL A 238 -18.40 17.17 18.81
N PHE A 239 -17.75 18.31 18.55
CA PHE A 239 -18.44 19.58 18.35
C PHE A 239 -19.44 19.54 17.20
N ILE A 240 -19.14 18.87 16.08
CA ILE A 240 -20.04 18.83 14.91
C ILE A 240 -20.90 17.57 14.82
N ASP A 241 -20.90 16.71 15.83
CA ASP A 241 -21.62 15.43 15.84
C ASP A 241 -21.18 14.51 14.67
N GLU A 242 -19.88 14.21 14.60
CA GLU A 242 -19.30 13.41 13.53
C GLU A 242 -18.18 12.48 14.01
N GLU A 243 -17.91 11.42 13.26
CA GLU A 243 -16.83 10.48 13.58
C GLU A 243 -15.46 11.02 13.16
N MET A 244 -14.45 10.80 14.02
CA MET A 244 -13.07 11.20 13.78
C MET A 244 -12.52 10.67 12.45
N GLY A 245 -12.93 9.47 12.01
CA GLY A 245 -12.49 8.86 10.76
C GLY A 245 -12.76 9.72 9.52
N ILE A 246 -13.85 10.48 9.50
CA ILE A 246 -14.20 11.39 8.40
C ILE A 246 -13.26 12.62 8.39
N LEU A 247 -12.89 13.12 9.57
CA LEU A 247 -12.02 14.30 9.74
C LEU A 247 -10.52 13.98 9.59
N SER A 248 -10.10 12.72 9.78
CA SER A 248 -8.70 12.31 9.63
C SER A 248 -8.42 11.53 8.36
N GLY A 249 -9.45 11.15 7.60
CA GLY A 249 -9.34 10.14 6.54
C GLY A 249 -8.91 10.64 5.15
N SER A 250 -8.80 11.95 4.91
CA SER A 250 -8.52 12.47 3.56
C SER A 250 -7.62 13.70 3.52
N ASN A 251 -6.86 13.84 2.42
CA ASN A 251 -6.08 15.05 2.12
C ASN A 251 -6.98 16.28 1.99
N ARG A 252 -8.24 16.09 1.53
CA ARG A 252 -9.22 17.16 1.40
C ARG A 252 -9.62 17.71 2.77
N SER A 253 -9.88 16.82 3.74
CA SER A 253 -10.11 17.22 5.13
C SER A 253 -8.88 17.91 5.74
N ALA A 254 -7.70 17.34 5.51
CA ALA A 254 -6.47 17.93 6.03
C ALA A 254 -6.19 19.33 5.48
N SER A 255 -6.43 19.56 4.18
CA SER A 255 -6.29 20.88 3.57
C SER A 255 -7.34 21.87 4.04
N PHE A 256 -8.60 21.42 4.23
CA PHE A 256 -9.63 22.28 4.80
C PHE A 256 -9.20 22.85 6.15
N PHE A 257 -8.67 22.01 7.05
CA PHE A 257 -8.20 22.48 8.36
C PHE A 257 -6.89 23.27 8.29
N ARG A 258 -6.01 22.96 7.33
CA ARG A 258 -4.71 23.64 7.16
C ARG A 258 -4.84 25.16 6.97
N GLN A 259 -5.95 25.62 6.40
CA GLN A 259 -6.20 27.06 6.22
C GLN A 259 -6.30 27.83 7.56
N PHE A 260 -6.57 27.15 8.67
CA PHE A 260 -6.65 27.72 10.02
C PHE A 260 -5.43 27.40 10.91
N GLU A 261 -4.44 26.64 10.40
CA GLU A 261 -3.24 26.21 11.16
C GLU A 261 -2.02 27.08 10.79
N ARG A 262 -1.89 28.27 11.40
CA ARG A 262 -0.85 29.27 11.06
C ARG A 262 0.57 28.70 11.04
N ASP A 263 0.96 27.94 12.06
CA ASP A 263 2.31 27.36 12.19
C ASP A 263 2.67 26.41 11.03
N TYR A 264 1.67 25.85 10.35
CA TYR A 264 1.87 24.92 9.25
C TYR A 264 1.81 25.57 7.85
N GLN A 265 1.71 26.90 7.77
CA GLN A 265 1.71 27.66 6.51
C GLN A 265 3.12 28.07 6.05
N ILE A 266 4.15 27.31 6.46
CA ILE A 266 5.57 27.55 6.17
C ILE A 266 6.02 27.00 4.81
N SER A 267 5.18 26.22 4.15
CA SER A 267 5.52 25.52 2.90
C SER A 267 4.27 25.35 2.04
N ASN A 268 4.46 25.25 0.73
CA ASN A 268 3.41 24.87 -0.21
C ASN A 268 3.02 23.39 -0.13
N LEU A 269 3.59 22.62 0.80
CA LEU A 269 3.27 21.21 1.03
C LEU A 269 2.18 21.05 2.09
N LEU A 270 1.30 20.05 1.89
CA LEU A 270 0.40 19.59 2.95
C LEU A 270 1.19 18.74 3.96
N LEU A 271 1.95 19.42 4.81
CA LEU A 271 2.81 18.79 5.81
C LEU A 271 1.99 17.97 6.83
N PRO A 272 2.45 16.77 7.22
CA PRO A 272 1.80 16.00 8.27
C PRO A 272 1.93 16.72 9.62
N ILE A 273 0.94 16.54 10.50
CA ILE A 273 0.97 17.10 11.86
C ILE A 273 2.16 16.55 12.67
N ILE A 274 2.54 15.29 12.44
CA ILE A 274 3.70 14.68 13.08
C ILE A 274 4.58 14.10 11.97
N GLN A 275 5.74 14.73 11.75
CA GLN A 275 6.77 14.22 10.87
C GLN A 275 7.89 13.58 11.69
N LYS A 276 8.05 12.27 11.57
CA LYS A 276 9.15 11.53 12.22
C LYS A 276 10.40 11.43 11.36
N THR A 277 10.25 11.66 10.06
CA THR A 277 11.33 11.69 9.09
C THR A 277 12.01 13.06 9.09
N GLU A 278 13.26 13.11 8.68
CA GLU A 278 13.99 14.37 8.56
C GLU A 278 13.31 15.32 7.57
N TYR A 279 12.88 14.79 6.42
CA TYR A 279 12.22 15.54 5.35
C TYR A 279 10.82 14.97 5.02
N PRO A 280 9.97 15.75 4.35
CA PRO A 280 8.72 15.27 3.80
C PRO A 280 8.92 14.14 2.77
N ASP A 281 7.98 13.19 2.77
CA ASP A 281 7.93 12.08 1.80
C ASP A 281 7.61 12.58 0.39
N GLN A 282 8.11 11.86 -0.63
CA GLN A 282 7.84 12.12 -2.05
C GLN A 282 6.33 12.20 -2.38
N LYS A 283 5.49 11.49 -1.63
CA LYS A 283 4.02 11.49 -1.77
C LYS A 283 3.32 12.64 -1.06
N THR A 284 4.04 13.47 -0.29
CA THR A 284 3.45 14.65 0.34
C THR A 284 2.92 15.58 -0.75
N PRO A 285 1.61 15.88 -0.79
CA PRO A 285 1.02 16.64 -1.88
C PRO A 285 1.29 18.15 -1.71
N LEU A 286 1.28 18.88 -2.82
CA LEU A 286 1.29 20.34 -2.84
C LEU A 286 -0.12 20.87 -2.54
N LEU A 287 -0.24 21.92 -1.73
CA LEU A 287 -1.50 22.57 -1.38
C LEU A 287 -2.26 23.10 -2.61
N THR A 288 -1.54 23.59 -3.62
CA THR A 288 -2.11 24.06 -4.90
C THR A 288 -2.84 22.96 -5.65
N ASN A 289 -2.39 21.71 -5.52
CA ASN A 289 -3.03 20.56 -6.17
C ASN A 289 -4.24 20.05 -5.36
N ILE A 290 -4.49 20.63 -4.17
CA ILE A 290 -5.47 20.11 -3.23
C ILE A 290 -6.85 20.77 -3.36
N SER A 291 -6.90 22.06 -3.69
CA SER A 291 -8.13 22.82 -3.86
C SER A 291 -9.07 22.24 -4.93
N GLY A 292 -8.53 21.50 -5.92
CA GLY A 292 -9.28 20.76 -6.95
C GLY A 292 -9.44 19.25 -6.72
N LEU A 293 -9.19 18.71 -5.51
CA LEU A 293 -9.13 17.25 -5.28
C LEU A 293 -10.47 16.54 -5.47
N ARG A 294 -10.63 15.99 -6.65
CA ARG A 294 -11.60 14.92 -6.95
C ARG A 294 -11.19 13.62 -6.27
N SER A 295 -12.16 12.79 -5.92
CA SER A 295 -11.95 11.41 -5.49
C SER A 295 -11.35 10.58 -6.64
N SER A 296 -10.59 9.54 -6.30
CA SER A 296 -10.04 8.65 -7.32
C SER A 296 -11.13 7.75 -7.92
N THR A 297 -11.04 7.42 -9.21
CA THR A 297 -11.95 6.47 -9.89
C THR A 297 -12.12 5.19 -9.07
N LYS A 298 -11.01 4.61 -8.61
CA LYS A 298 -10.98 3.37 -7.81
C LYS A 298 -11.74 3.47 -6.48
N THR A 299 -11.71 4.64 -5.84
CA THR A 299 -12.50 4.88 -4.63
C THR A 299 -13.99 4.81 -4.94
N ILE A 300 -14.43 5.45 -6.03
CA ILE A 300 -15.84 5.49 -6.41
C ILE A 300 -16.32 4.12 -6.92
N GLU A 301 -15.48 3.38 -7.66
CA GLU A 301 -15.75 1.98 -8.03
C GLU A 301 -15.95 1.11 -6.80
N SER A 302 -15.10 1.24 -5.77
CA SER A 302 -15.23 0.49 -4.52
C SER A 302 -16.52 0.84 -3.77
N ILE A 303 -16.97 2.09 -3.82
CA ILE A 303 -18.23 2.53 -3.22
C ILE A 303 -19.42 1.99 -4.03
N SER A 304 -19.35 2.04 -5.37
CA SER A 304 -20.33 1.42 -6.28
C SER A 304 -20.50 -0.07 -6.00
N GLU A 305 -19.39 -0.78 -5.86
CA GLU A 305 -19.39 -2.20 -5.54
C GLU A 305 -20.02 -2.46 -4.16
N SER A 306 -19.69 -1.64 -3.16
CA SER A 306 -20.31 -1.74 -1.83
C SER A 306 -21.83 -1.53 -1.87
N PHE A 307 -22.31 -0.58 -2.67
CA PHE A 307 -23.75 -0.37 -2.87
C PHE A 307 -24.42 -1.54 -3.60
N ASN A 308 -23.76 -2.14 -4.59
CA ASN A 308 -24.27 -3.35 -5.24
C ASN A 308 -24.35 -4.54 -4.28
N ILE A 309 -23.40 -4.67 -3.34
CA ILE A 309 -23.45 -5.69 -2.30
C ILE A 309 -24.68 -5.46 -1.40
N LEU A 310 -24.98 -4.22 -1.01
CA LEU A 310 -26.22 -3.89 -0.29
C LEU A 310 -27.46 -4.37 -1.05
N LEU A 311 -27.58 -4.02 -2.34
CA LEU A 311 -28.71 -4.43 -3.19
C LEU A 311 -28.82 -5.95 -3.31
N SER A 312 -27.69 -6.67 -3.36
CA SER A 312 -27.70 -8.15 -3.41
C SER A 312 -28.34 -8.79 -2.17
N THR A 313 -28.46 -8.05 -1.05
CA THR A 313 -29.13 -8.54 0.17
C THR A 313 -30.62 -8.21 0.24
N HIS A 314 -31.22 -7.65 -0.82
CA HIS A 314 -32.61 -7.21 -0.85
C HIS A 314 -33.62 -8.28 -0.40
N LEU A 315 -33.46 -9.53 -0.85
CA LEU A 315 -34.39 -10.62 -0.50
C LEU A 315 -34.42 -10.93 1.00
N HIS A 316 -33.35 -10.63 1.73
CA HIS A 316 -33.30 -10.84 3.19
C HIS A 316 -33.95 -9.69 3.98
N ASN A 317 -34.24 -8.55 3.34
CA ASN A 317 -34.91 -7.42 3.98
C ASN A 317 -35.60 -6.50 2.96
N ILE A 318 -36.69 -6.99 2.37
CA ILE A 318 -37.42 -6.34 1.26
C ILE A 318 -38.00 -4.97 1.67
N GLU A 319 -38.33 -4.81 2.96
CA GLU A 319 -38.93 -3.60 3.52
C GLU A 319 -37.93 -2.45 3.68
N LEU A 320 -36.66 -2.74 3.96
CA LEU A 320 -35.64 -1.73 4.29
C LEU A 320 -34.54 -1.57 3.22
N ILE A 321 -34.51 -2.43 2.20
CA ILE A 321 -33.51 -2.38 1.12
C ILE A 321 -34.20 -2.09 -0.23
N PRO A 322 -33.67 -1.14 -1.05
CA PRO A 322 -34.21 -0.86 -2.37
C PRO A 322 -34.33 -2.09 -3.27
N ASP A 323 -35.29 -2.06 -4.18
CA ASP A 323 -35.40 -3.07 -5.23
C ASP A 323 -34.19 -2.96 -6.19
N PRO A 324 -33.37 -4.00 -6.34
CA PRO A 324 -32.21 -4.00 -7.25
C PRO A 324 -32.57 -3.73 -8.71
N LEU A 325 -33.82 -3.98 -9.13
CA LEU A 325 -34.28 -3.69 -10.49
C LEU A 325 -34.57 -2.21 -10.70
N SER A 326 -34.84 -1.47 -9.63
CA SER A 326 -35.16 -0.03 -9.68
C SER A 326 -33.92 0.88 -9.67
N LEU A 327 -32.74 0.33 -9.32
CA LEU A 327 -31.50 1.10 -9.14
C LEU A 327 -30.33 0.48 -9.90
N SER A 328 -29.45 1.33 -10.42
CA SER A 328 -28.21 0.96 -11.09
C SER A 328 -27.06 1.84 -10.62
N SER A 329 -26.29 1.34 -9.65
CA SER A 329 -25.06 2.00 -9.21
C SER A 329 -24.00 2.07 -10.32
N LYS A 330 -24.03 1.14 -11.28
CA LYS A 330 -23.17 1.16 -12.48
C LYS A 330 -23.48 2.37 -13.37
N SER A 331 -24.76 2.70 -13.52
CA SER A 331 -25.20 3.90 -14.24
C SER A 331 -24.70 5.17 -13.55
N SER A 332 -24.91 5.28 -12.23
CA SER A 332 -24.43 6.41 -11.42
C SER A 332 -22.91 6.54 -11.47
N LEU A 333 -22.19 5.43 -11.36
CA LEU A 333 -20.74 5.36 -11.53
C LEU A 333 -20.33 5.94 -12.89
N LYS A 334 -20.91 5.46 -14.00
CA LYS A 334 -20.59 5.94 -15.35
C LYS A 334 -20.79 7.46 -15.51
N LYS A 335 -21.83 8.03 -14.89
CA LYS A 335 -22.08 9.48 -14.89
C LYS A 335 -21.00 10.24 -14.10
N SER A 336 -20.61 9.71 -12.94
CA SER A 336 -19.66 10.36 -12.01
C SER A 336 -18.18 10.22 -12.38
N ILE A 337 -17.78 9.22 -13.17
CA ILE A 337 -16.37 8.96 -13.50
C ILE A 337 -15.69 10.19 -14.13
N LYS A 338 -16.40 10.98 -14.95
CA LYS A 338 -15.86 12.22 -15.55
C LYS A 338 -15.43 13.26 -14.50
N GLU A 339 -16.06 13.21 -13.33
CA GLU A 339 -15.74 14.08 -12.20
C GLU A 339 -14.72 13.47 -11.23
N THR A 340 -14.23 12.27 -11.50
CA THR A 340 -13.13 11.67 -10.73
C THR A 340 -11.78 12.06 -11.31
N LYS A 341 -10.74 11.99 -10.47
CA LYS A 341 -9.37 11.95 -10.98
C LYS A 341 -8.95 10.51 -11.24
N THR A 342 -8.08 10.31 -12.22
CA THR A 342 -7.35 9.05 -12.37
C THR A 342 -6.56 8.76 -11.10
N GLY A 343 -6.51 7.49 -10.71
CA GLY A 343 -5.76 7.08 -9.52
C GLY A 343 -4.29 7.45 -9.66
N SER A 344 -3.72 8.09 -8.64
CA SER A 344 -2.26 8.24 -8.55
C SER A 344 -1.67 6.85 -8.25
N HIS A 345 -0.94 6.29 -9.21
CA HIS A 345 -0.30 4.99 -9.06
C HIS A 345 0.91 5.09 -8.14
N THR A 346 1.34 3.94 -7.60
CA THR A 346 2.58 3.85 -6.82
C THR A 346 3.74 4.39 -7.67
N PRO A 347 4.45 5.43 -7.21
CA PRO A 347 5.53 6.03 -8.00
C PRO A 347 6.65 5.02 -8.22
N PHE A 348 7.25 5.02 -9.41
CA PHE A 348 8.43 4.23 -9.70
C PHE A 348 9.65 4.89 -9.09
N ILE A 349 10.46 4.11 -8.37
CA ILE A 349 11.69 4.61 -7.75
C ILE A 349 12.68 4.95 -8.88
N PRO A 350 13.26 6.16 -8.93
CA PRO A 350 14.33 6.46 -9.87
C PRO A 350 15.45 5.43 -9.74
N ILE A 351 15.97 4.96 -10.87
CA ILE A 351 16.92 3.83 -10.90
C ILE A 351 18.15 4.14 -10.04
N ASP A 352 18.68 5.36 -10.14
CA ASP A 352 19.84 5.80 -9.37
C ASP A 352 19.55 5.80 -7.86
N ILE A 353 18.37 6.27 -7.44
CA ILE A 353 17.92 6.26 -6.04
C ILE A 353 17.79 4.81 -5.54
N GLY A 354 17.15 3.94 -6.33
CA GLY A 354 16.98 2.53 -6.00
C GLY A 354 18.32 1.81 -5.82
N LEU A 355 19.25 2.03 -6.75
CA LEU A 355 20.60 1.45 -6.70
C LEU A 355 21.44 2.01 -5.54
N LYS A 356 21.35 3.31 -5.23
CA LYS A 356 22.04 3.92 -4.08
C LYS A 356 21.55 3.32 -2.75
N TYR A 357 20.23 3.15 -2.59
CA TYR A 357 19.69 2.50 -1.39
C TYR A 357 20.08 1.02 -1.33
N LEU A 358 20.05 0.30 -2.46
CA LEU A 358 20.48 -1.09 -2.52
C LEU A 358 21.95 -1.25 -2.15
N ASN A 359 22.83 -0.40 -2.69
CA ASN A 359 24.26 -0.44 -2.39
C ASN A 359 24.53 -0.22 -0.90
N ASN A 360 23.89 0.79 -0.30
CA ASN A 360 23.98 1.03 1.14
C ASN A 360 23.41 -0.12 1.96
N SER A 361 22.31 -0.75 1.52
CA SER A 361 21.73 -1.88 2.25
C SER A 361 22.64 -3.11 2.18
N VAL A 362 23.26 -3.38 1.03
CA VAL A 362 24.23 -4.47 0.86
C VAL A 362 25.45 -4.22 1.76
N LYS A 363 25.96 -2.99 1.82
CA LYS A 363 27.06 -2.62 2.72
C LYS A 363 26.70 -2.90 4.18
N TRP A 364 25.53 -2.46 4.63
CA TRP A 364 25.07 -2.71 6.01
C TRP A 364 24.92 -4.19 6.33
N VAL A 365 24.28 -4.95 5.44
CA VAL A 365 24.05 -6.38 5.65
C VAL A 365 25.37 -7.16 5.65
N ASN A 366 26.26 -6.89 4.69
CA ASN A 366 27.46 -7.68 4.46
C ASN A 366 28.64 -7.26 5.35
N CYS A 367 28.78 -5.97 5.65
CA CYS A 367 29.95 -5.43 6.34
C CYS A 367 29.69 -5.01 7.78
N TYR A 368 28.44 -4.85 8.24
CA TYR A 368 28.15 -4.36 9.61
C TYR A 368 27.19 -5.28 10.37
N GLY A 369 26.37 -6.05 9.65
CA GLY A 369 25.24 -6.78 10.21
C GLY A 369 25.64 -7.79 11.29
N ASP A 370 26.69 -8.57 11.05
CA ASP A 370 27.12 -9.61 11.99
C ASP A 370 27.59 -9.00 13.32
N ALA A 371 28.48 -8.00 13.25
CA ALA A 371 29.00 -7.27 14.40
C ALA A 371 27.90 -6.62 15.25
N ILE A 372 26.93 -5.95 14.62
CA ILE A 372 25.81 -5.31 15.33
C ILE A 372 24.96 -6.36 16.07
N ILE A 373 24.67 -7.48 15.42
CA ILE A 373 23.88 -8.56 16.06
C ILE A 373 24.69 -9.25 17.15
N GLN A 374 25.99 -9.44 16.98
CA GLN A 374 26.88 -10.00 17.99
C GLN A 374 26.93 -9.12 19.24
N VAL A 375 27.11 -7.80 19.09
CA VAL A 375 27.05 -6.86 20.22
C VAL A 375 25.70 -6.97 20.93
N PHE A 376 24.60 -7.00 20.19
CA PHE A 376 23.28 -7.15 20.79
C PHE A 376 23.13 -8.47 21.54
N GLU A 377 23.54 -9.60 20.96
CA GLU A 377 23.49 -10.91 21.60
C GLU A 377 24.34 -10.97 22.88
N GLN A 378 25.56 -10.44 22.85
CA GLN A 378 26.44 -10.39 24.01
C GLN A 378 25.86 -9.48 25.10
N TRP A 379 25.45 -8.25 24.77
CA TRP A 379 24.94 -7.30 25.76
C TRP A 379 23.62 -7.80 26.40
N ILE A 380 22.67 -8.25 25.58
CA ILE A 380 21.36 -8.71 26.05
C ILE A 380 21.48 -10.04 26.79
N GLY A 381 22.39 -10.93 26.37
CA GLY A 381 22.62 -12.22 26.99
C GLY A 381 23.08 -12.15 28.46
N GLN A 382 23.69 -11.04 28.87
CA GLN A 382 24.12 -10.80 30.26
C GLN A 382 22.97 -10.37 31.19
N ILE A 383 21.77 -10.11 30.67
CA ILE A 383 20.66 -9.57 31.45
C ILE A 383 19.61 -10.65 31.69
N ASP A 384 19.39 -11.00 32.97
CA ASP A 384 18.20 -11.75 33.36
C ASP A 384 16.97 -10.83 33.31
N PHE A 385 16.16 -10.99 32.26
CA PHE A 385 14.95 -10.18 32.06
C PHE A 385 13.80 -10.50 33.02
N ILE A 386 13.81 -11.65 33.70
CA ILE A 386 12.82 -12.00 34.73
C ILE A 386 13.07 -11.13 35.96
N GLU A 387 14.33 -11.04 36.39
CA GLU A 387 14.72 -10.17 37.50
C GLU A 387 14.59 -8.70 37.09
N TYR A 388 15.18 -8.31 35.95
CA TYR A 388 15.15 -6.94 35.44
C TYR A 388 13.74 -6.35 35.41
N LYS A 389 12.71 -7.09 34.99
CA LYS A 389 11.34 -6.57 34.92
C LYS A 389 10.79 -6.19 36.30
N LYS A 390 11.18 -6.90 37.37
CA LYS A 390 10.76 -6.65 38.76
C LYS A 390 11.48 -5.47 39.41
N GLU A 391 12.59 -5.02 38.84
CA GLU A 391 13.43 -3.98 39.43
C GLU A 391 12.90 -2.55 39.27
N ASN A 392 13.35 -1.68 40.18
CA ASN A 392 13.16 -0.23 40.07
C ASN A 392 14.10 0.37 38.99
N LYS A 393 13.86 1.64 38.64
CA LYS A 393 14.58 2.33 37.55
C LYS A 393 16.10 2.40 37.77
N HIS A 394 16.56 2.60 39.00
CA HIS A 394 17.99 2.72 39.31
C HIS A 394 18.71 1.38 39.14
N LYS A 395 18.14 0.29 39.69
CA LYS A 395 18.69 -1.05 39.54
C LYS A 395 18.71 -1.52 38.08
N LYS A 396 17.65 -1.22 37.32
CA LYS A 396 17.59 -1.47 35.86
C LYS A 396 18.76 -0.81 35.13
N ARG A 397 19.05 0.46 35.44
CA ARG A 397 20.15 1.20 34.82
C ARG A 397 21.50 0.57 35.16
N TYR A 398 21.75 0.29 36.44
CA TYR A 398 22.98 -0.36 36.89
C TYR A 398 23.20 -1.71 36.20
N ARG A 399 22.15 -2.54 36.10
CA ARG A 399 22.23 -3.84 35.41
C ARG A 399 22.58 -3.72 33.93
N VAL A 400 22.03 -2.71 33.25
CA VAL A 400 22.34 -2.44 31.83
C VAL A 400 23.79 -1.97 31.66
N GLU A 401 24.28 -1.13 32.57
CA GLU A 401 25.67 -0.65 32.58
C GLU A 401 26.64 -1.81 32.87
N MET A 402 26.38 -2.65 33.87
CA MET A 402 27.16 -3.87 34.16
C MET A 402 27.19 -4.84 32.97
N ALA A 403 26.04 -5.07 32.34
CA ALA A 403 25.95 -5.94 31.17
C ALA A 403 26.76 -5.41 29.99
N ARG A 404 26.84 -4.07 29.84
CA ARG A 404 27.65 -3.41 28.81
C ARG A 404 29.14 -3.60 29.06
N GLU A 405 29.59 -3.44 30.30
CA GLU A 405 31.01 -3.57 30.67
C GLU A 405 31.58 -4.96 30.40
N ASN A 406 30.72 -5.98 30.32
CA ASN A 406 31.10 -7.34 29.97
C ASN A 406 31.17 -7.60 28.45
N VAL A 407 30.92 -6.59 27.60
CA VAL A 407 31.04 -6.70 26.15
C VAL A 407 32.41 -6.17 25.72
N ALA A 408 33.22 -7.04 25.13
CA ALA A 408 34.51 -6.66 24.55
C ALA A 408 34.30 -6.07 23.16
N PHE A 409 33.97 -4.77 23.08
CA PHE A 409 33.67 -4.10 21.82
C PHE A 409 34.88 -4.04 20.88
N GLU A 410 36.08 -3.98 21.43
CA GLU A 410 37.35 -3.92 20.69
C GLU A 410 37.63 -5.21 19.91
N ASP A 411 37.08 -6.34 20.37
CA ASP A 411 37.25 -7.66 19.75
C ASP A 411 36.22 -7.93 18.62
N ILE A 412 35.23 -7.04 18.45
CA ILE A 412 34.15 -7.21 17.48
C ILE A 412 34.45 -6.36 16.24
N ASN A 413 35.02 -7.02 15.23
CA ASN A 413 35.34 -6.41 13.94
C ASN A 413 34.08 -6.22 13.09
N LEU A 414 34.01 -5.09 12.38
CA LEU A 414 32.96 -4.81 11.40
C LEU A 414 33.07 -5.78 10.22
N ASN A 415 34.26 -5.87 9.64
CA ASN A 415 34.55 -6.79 8.56
C ASN A 415 35.96 -7.38 8.68
N ASP A 416 36.19 -8.50 7.99
CA ASP A 416 37.46 -9.22 8.04
C ASP A 416 38.63 -8.51 7.31
N LYS A 417 38.37 -7.38 6.64
CA LYS A 417 39.31 -6.76 5.69
C LYS A 417 39.93 -5.45 6.17
N ASP A 418 39.19 -4.64 6.91
CA ASP A 418 39.53 -3.24 7.18
C ASP A 418 39.99 -3.00 8.63
N ASN A 419 40.05 -4.02 9.49
CA ASN A 419 40.41 -3.94 10.92
C ASN A 419 39.63 -2.88 11.73
N LEU A 420 38.47 -2.43 11.22
CA LEU A 420 37.62 -1.46 11.92
C LEU A 420 36.76 -2.21 12.93
N ASN A 421 36.74 -1.72 14.18
CA ASN A 421 35.91 -2.29 15.24
C ASN A 421 34.52 -1.65 15.29
N ILE A 422 33.57 -2.32 15.96
CA ILE A 422 32.20 -1.84 16.09
C ILE A 422 32.09 -0.48 16.80
N GLY A 423 33.04 -0.13 17.67
CA GLY A 423 33.09 1.15 18.40
C GLY A 423 33.37 2.37 17.53
N GLU A 424 33.85 2.16 16.30
CA GLU A 424 33.94 3.22 15.29
C GLU A 424 32.59 3.50 14.63
N LEU A 425 31.74 2.49 14.50
CA LEU A 425 30.42 2.62 13.86
C LEU A 425 29.32 3.07 14.82
N ILE A 426 29.32 2.60 16.07
CA ILE A 426 28.22 2.84 17.01
C ILE A 426 28.69 3.48 18.31
N ASP A 427 27.76 4.15 19.00
CA ASP A 427 27.93 4.63 20.36
C ASP A 427 27.78 3.44 21.33
N THR A 428 28.91 2.84 21.69
CA THR A 428 28.97 1.67 22.59
C THR A 428 28.58 2.02 24.03
N THR A 429 28.45 3.31 24.36
CA THR A 429 28.18 3.72 25.74
C THR A 429 26.73 3.50 26.16
N MET A 430 25.81 3.37 25.19
CA MET A 430 24.37 3.34 25.45
C MET A 430 23.60 2.40 24.52
N TYR A 431 22.58 1.74 25.10
CA TYR A 431 21.63 0.96 24.32
C TYR A 431 20.75 1.85 23.43
N SER A 432 20.23 2.94 23.99
CA SER A 432 19.33 3.87 23.31
C SER A 432 19.52 5.29 23.83
N ARG A 433 19.42 6.26 22.93
CA ARG A 433 19.56 7.69 23.21
C ARG A 433 18.28 8.29 23.78
N TYR A 434 18.43 9.29 24.66
CA TYR A 434 17.30 10.07 25.15
C TYR A 434 16.68 10.91 24.04
N LEU A 435 15.34 11.01 24.03
CA LEU A 435 14.58 11.73 22.99
C LEU A 435 15.01 13.20 22.81
N VAL A 436 15.42 13.88 23.89
CA VAL A 436 15.82 15.30 23.85
C VAL A 436 17.12 15.50 23.07
N GLU A 437 17.96 14.46 22.98
CA GLU A 437 19.24 14.51 22.28
C GLU A 437 19.16 13.94 20.85
N LEU A 438 17.98 13.43 20.46
CA LEU A 438 17.78 12.72 19.21
C LEU A 438 17.76 13.70 18.03
N THR A 439 18.82 13.68 17.22
CA THR A 439 18.90 14.44 15.97
C THR A 439 19.40 13.52 14.85
N HIS A 440 18.98 13.78 13.61
CA HIS A 440 19.38 12.96 12.47
C HIS A 440 20.89 12.98 12.25
N ASP A 441 21.55 14.12 12.49
CA ASP A 441 23.01 14.25 12.39
C ASP A 441 23.75 13.37 13.40
N LYS A 442 23.32 13.35 14.67
CA LYS A 442 23.95 12.48 15.69
C LYS A 442 23.74 11.00 15.39
N ILE A 443 22.58 10.62 14.86
CA ILE A 443 22.30 9.24 14.45
C ILE A 443 23.20 8.82 13.28
N ARG A 444 23.52 9.74 12.37
CA ARG A 444 24.44 9.48 11.25
C ARG A 444 25.89 9.41 11.68
N ASP A 445 26.29 10.27 12.59
CA ASP A 445 27.66 10.34 13.11
C ASP A 445 27.99 9.10 13.97
N LYS A 446 27.18 8.85 15.01
CA LYS A 446 27.43 7.75 15.95
C LYS A 446 26.11 7.20 16.55
N PRO A 447 25.42 6.30 15.84
CA PRO A 447 24.15 5.73 16.31
C PRO A 447 24.35 4.90 17.57
N SER A 448 23.41 4.97 18.52
CA SER A 448 23.32 4.00 19.63
C SER A 448 23.03 2.58 19.11
N LEU A 449 23.25 1.56 19.93
CA LEU A 449 22.99 0.17 19.53
C LEU A 449 21.55 -0.05 18.99
N PHE A 450 20.54 0.54 19.65
CA PHE A 450 19.16 0.43 19.20
C PHE A 450 18.91 1.13 17.86
N GLU A 451 19.54 2.29 17.63
CA GLU A 451 19.47 3.01 16.36
C GLU A 451 20.15 2.21 15.24
N ALA A 452 21.33 1.64 15.50
CA ALA A 452 22.04 0.77 14.56
C ALA A 452 21.21 -0.48 14.20
N ILE A 453 20.55 -1.11 15.16
CA ILE A 453 19.60 -2.21 14.90
C ILE A 453 18.44 -1.72 14.02
N ASN A 454 17.86 -0.54 14.30
CA ASN A 454 16.77 -0.02 13.49
C ASN A 454 17.22 0.23 12.03
N ILE A 455 18.42 0.77 11.82
CA ILE A 455 19.02 1.02 10.50
C ILE A 455 19.29 -0.32 9.79
N LEU A 456 19.88 -1.29 10.47
CA LEU A 456 20.15 -2.64 9.94
C LEU A 456 18.86 -3.35 9.52
N VAL A 457 17.80 -3.30 10.34
CA VAL A 457 16.49 -3.87 9.98
C VAL A 457 15.93 -3.19 8.73
N GLY A 458 16.10 -1.87 8.61
CA GLY A 458 15.75 -1.11 7.41
C GLY A 458 16.53 -1.64 6.19
N ALA A 459 17.85 -1.75 6.28
CA ALA A 459 18.72 -2.31 5.25
C ALA A 459 18.31 -3.74 4.84
N CYS A 460 18.08 -4.64 5.79
CA CYS A 460 17.59 -5.99 5.51
C CYS A 460 16.24 -5.97 4.78
N THR A 461 15.33 -5.06 5.16
CA THR A 461 14.03 -4.89 4.50
C THR A 461 14.18 -4.40 3.07
N VAL A 462 15.17 -3.53 2.78
CA VAL A 462 15.52 -3.10 1.42
C VAL A 462 16.03 -4.28 0.59
N CYS A 463 16.97 -5.07 1.09
CA CYS A 463 17.46 -6.27 0.41
C CYS A 463 16.33 -7.29 0.12
N ILE A 464 15.37 -7.45 1.03
CA ILE A 464 14.20 -8.32 0.82
C ILE A 464 13.25 -7.71 -0.21
N GLY A 465 13.00 -6.41 -0.15
CA GLY A 465 12.01 -5.72 -0.98
C GLY A 465 12.45 -5.46 -2.42
N LEU A 466 13.70 -5.03 -2.62
CA LEU A 466 14.26 -4.73 -3.95
C LEU A 466 14.73 -5.96 -4.70
N LEU A 467 15.05 -7.07 -4.03
CA LEU A 467 15.54 -8.31 -4.68
C LEU A 467 14.52 -9.45 -4.69
N LYS A 468 13.34 -9.25 -4.09
CA LYS A 468 12.20 -10.16 -4.21
C LYS A 468 10.89 -9.34 -4.21
N PRO A 469 10.11 -9.36 -5.31
CA PRO A 469 8.92 -8.52 -5.46
C PRO A 469 7.77 -9.00 -4.57
N SER A 470 7.74 -8.55 -3.31
CA SER A 470 6.73 -8.93 -2.31
C SER A 470 5.66 -7.86 -2.10
N ARG A 471 4.47 -8.26 -1.65
CA ARG A 471 3.52 -7.32 -1.03
C ARG A 471 3.98 -6.98 0.39
N ARG A 472 3.58 -5.80 0.89
CA ARG A 472 3.88 -5.37 2.26
C ARG A 472 3.46 -6.41 3.31
N GLU A 473 2.24 -6.94 3.20
CA GLU A 473 1.70 -7.92 4.15
C GLU A 473 2.48 -9.25 4.13
N GLU A 474 2.99 -9.66 2.96
CA GLU A 474 3.77 -10.88 2.79
C GLU A 474 5.12 -10.77 3.51
N VAL A 475 5.77 -9.59 3.46
CA VAL A 475 7.04 -9.33 4.17
C VAL A 475 6.79 -9.20 5.67
N GLN A 476 5.80 -8.39 6.06
CA GLN A 476 5.54 -8.06 7.47
C GLN A 476 5.26 -9.30 8.33
N HIS A 477 4.66 -10.33 7.76
CA HIS A 477 4.23 -11.53 8.48
C HIS A 477 5.08 -12.78 8.22
N LEU A 478 6.26 -12.62 7.62
CA LEU A 478 7.22 -13.71 7.43
C LEU A 478 7.49 -14.44 8.75
N ASP A 479 7.45 -15.76 8.69
CA ASP A 479 7.85 -16.61 9.81
C ASP A 479 9.37 -16.58 10.00
N VAL A 480 9.80 -16.82 11.23
CA VAL A 480 11.24 -16.91 11.55
C VAL A 480 11.93 -18.04 10.79
N ASN A 481 11.20 -19.07 10.35
CA ASN A 481 11.75 -20.20 9.57
C ASN A 481 11.48 -20.06 8.06
N CYS A 482 11.33 -18.83 7.55
CA CYS A 482 11.01 -18.57 6.14
C CYS A 482 12.15 -18.86 5.14
N LEU A 483 13.39 -19.01 5.62
CA LEU A 483 14.56 -19.26 4.76
C LEU A 483 14.77 -20.76 4.53
N ILE A 484 14.85 -21.17 3.27
CA ILE A 484 15.07 -22.56 2.86
C ILE A 484 16.32 -22.63 1.99
N LYS A 485 17.22 -23.55 2.30
CA LYS A 485 18.39 -23.86 1.46
C LYS A 485 18.09 -25.13 0.66
N LYS A 486 18.18 -25.04 -0.67
CA LYS A 486 18.09 -26.16 -1.61
C LYS A 486 19.41 -26.30 -2.37
N ARG A 487 19.59 -27.37 -3.14
CA ARG A 487 20.83 -27.62 -3.92
C ARG A 487 21.19 -26.46 -4.87
N GLY A 488 20.21 -25.72 -5.37
CA GLY A 488 20.39 -24.59 -6.29
C GLY A 488 20.43 -23.20 -5.64
N GLY A 489 20.46 -23.08 -4.31
CA GLY A 489 20.54 -21.78 -3.62
C GLY A 489 19.47 -21.60 -2.53
N TYR A 490 19.11 -20.34 -2.28
CA TYR A 490 18.20 -19.95 -1.20
C TYR A 490 16.80 -19.63 -1.72
N TYR A 491 15.80 -19.99 -0.93
CA TYR A 491 14.38 -19.76 -1.21
C TYR A 491 13.70 -19.12 0.00
N LEU A 492 12.75 -18.22 -0.28
CA LEU A 492 11.87 -17.60 0.71
C LEU A 492 10.50 -18.29 0.67
N ARG A 493 10.09 -18.87 1.80
CA ARG A 493 8.74 -19.41 2.04
C ARG A 493 7.86 -18.33 2.67
N PHE A 494 6.67 -18.09 2.11
CA PHE A 494 5.73 -17.09 2.59
C PHE A 494 4.27 -17.40 2.22
N GLU A 495 3.33 -16.81 2.95
CA GLU A 495 1.90 -16.83 2.66
C GLU A 495 1.53 -15.78 1.60
N LEU A 496 0.74 -16.16 0.59
CA LEU A 496 0.29 -15.27 -0.47
C LEU A 496 -0.84 -14.34 0.01
N GLY A 497 -0.67 -13.02 -0.14
CA GLY A 497 -1.64 -12.06 0.42
C GLY A 497 -2.98 -11.92 -0.32
N LYS A 498 -3.13 -12.52 -1.51
CA LYS A 498 -4.32 -12.34 -2.38
C LYS A 498 -4.98 -13.64 -2.91
N LYS A 499 -4.38 -14.81 -2.70
CA LYS A 499 -5.02 -16.09 -2.99
C LYS A 499 -5.54 -16.64 -1.67
N ASN A 500 -6.82 -16.42 -1.42
CA ASN A 500 -7.48 -16.84 -0.20
C ASN A 500 -8.65 -17.75 -0.58
N VAL A 501 -8.80 -18.86 0.13
CA VAL A 501 -10.07 -19.56 0.27
C VAL A 501 -10.49 -19.41 1.73
N GLY A 502 -11.56 -18.67 2.00
CA GLY A 502 -12.01 -18.41 3.38
C GLY A 502 -11.02 -17.60 4.22
N GLU A 503 -10.51 -18.19 5.31
CA GLU A 503 -9.63 -17.53 6.30
C GLU A 503 -8.13 -17.77 6.08
N PHE A 504 -7.74 -18.67 5.18
CA PHE A 504 -6.34 -19.11 5.00
C PHE A 504 -5.73 -18.63 3.69
N ASN A 505 -4.41 -18.36 3.74
CA ASN A 505 -3.60 -17.97 2.58
C ASN A 505 -2.82 -19.19 2.07
N ASP A 506 -2.65 -19.31 0.75
CA ASP A 506 -1.76 -20.32 0.16
C ASP A 506 -0.29 -20.05 0.55
N ILE A 507 0.49 -21.10 0.83
CA ILE A 507 1.92 -21.02 1.11
C ILE A 507 2.71 -21.32 -0.16
N THR A 508 3.74 -20.52 -0.46
CA THR A 508 4.62 -20.73 -1.62
C THR A 508 6.09 -20.47 -1.30
N GLU A 509 6.98 -20.87 -2.20
CA GLU A 509 8.44 -20.72 -2.09
C GLU A 509 9.00 -20.07 -3.36
N LYS A 510 9.86 -19.06 -3.21
CA LYS A 510 10.47 -18.34 -4.35
C LYS A 510 11.98 -18.16 -4.15
N PRO A 511 12.80 -18.26 -5.21
CA PRO A 511 14.24 -18.11 -5.09
C PRO A 511 14.61 -16.69 -4.65
N ILE A 512 15.70 -16.57 -3.91
CA ILE A 512 16.26 -15.30 -3.46
C ILE A 512 17.79 -15.30 -3.58
N PRO A 513 18.42 -14.15 -3.81
CA PRO A 513 19.88 -14.03 -3.81
C PRO A 513 20.49 -14.30 -2.43
N THR A 514 21.77 -14.70 -2.40
CA THR A 514 22.54 -14.95 -1.17
C THR A 514 22.56 -13.75 -0.22
N ILE A 515 22.63 -12.52 -0.75
CA ILE A 515 22.61 -11.32 0.08
C ILE A 515 21.27 -11.13 0.80
N THR A 516 20.16 -11.47 0.14
CA THR A 516 18.82 -11.49 0.76
C THR A 516 18.71 -12.59 1.80
N ALA A 517 19.29 -13.77 1.54
CA ALA A 517 19.37 -14.84 2.53
C ALA A 517 20.15 -14.41 3.78
N THR A 518 21.29 -13.74 3.58
CA THR A 518 22.12 -13.17 4.66
C THR A 518 21.33 -12.16 5.50
N ALA A 519 20.62 -11.24 4.85
CA ALA A 519 19.73 -10.29 5.52
C ALA A 519 18.65 -11.00 6.37
N ILE A 520 18.04 -12.07 5.85
CA ILE A 520 17.07 -12.88 6.59
C ILE A 520 17.74 -13.58 7.77
N THR A 521 18.93 -14.16 7.61
CA THR A 521 19.65 -14.83 8.69
C THR A 521 19.98 -13.88 9.85
N LEU A 522 20.38 -12.63 9.57
CA LEU A 522 20.57 -11.61 10.60
C LEU A 522 19.28 -11.32 11.37
N LEU A 523 18.16 -11.16 10.66
CA LEU A 523 16.84 -10.97 11.27
C LEU A 523 16.38 -12.19 12.08
N GLN A 524 16.68 -13.40 11.62
CA GLN A 524 16.39 -14.64 12.35
C GLN A 524 17.16 -14.71 13.68
N ARG A 525 18.46 -14.36 13.67
CA ARG A 525 19.27 -14.29 14.89
C ARG A 525 18.70 -13.27 15.87
N LEU A 526 18.41 -12.06 15.39
CA LEU A 526 17.82 -10.99 16.20
C LEU A 526 16.48 -11.43 16.81
N SER A 527 15.56 -11.98 16.01
CA SER A 527 14.25 -12.44 16.46
C SER A 527 14.35 -13.55 17.50
N LYS A 528 15.20 -14.57 17.26
CA LYS A 528 15.44 -15.67 18.22
C LYS A 528 16.04 -15.16 19.53
N CYS A 529 17.01 -14.23 19.46
CA CYS A 529 17.60 -13.61 20.63
C CYS A 529 16.55 -12.87 21.47
N VAL A 530 15.70 -12.05 20.82
CA VAL A 530 14.59 -11.34 21.48
C VAL A 530 13.59 -12.31 22.10
N SER A 531 13.13 -13.31 21.36
CA SER A 531 12.18 -14.32 21.85
C SER A 531 12.71 -15.03 23.09
N ARG A 532 13.96 -15.49 23.04
CA ARG A 532 14.61 -16.24 24.12
C ARG A 532 14.87 -15.35 25.33
N SER A 533 15.48 -14.19 25.15
CA SER A 533 15.94 -13.34 26.24
C SER A 533 14.79 -12.60 26.93
N TYR A 534 13.79 -12.13 26.18
CA TYR A 534 12.68 -11.35 26.77
C TYR A 534 11.52 -12.22 27.24
N GLY A 535 11.55 -13.53 26.96
CA GLY A 535 10.48 -14.47 27.31
C GLY A 535 9.19 -14.20 26.54
N VAL A 536 9.27 -13.92 25.24
CA VAL A 536 8.08 -13.63 24.41
C VAL A 536 7.38 -14.94 24.08
N THR A 537 6.15 -15.13 24.59
CA THR A 537 5.37 -16.38 24.42
C THR A 537 4.14 -16.23 23.50
N ASN A 538 3.85 -15.03 23.00
CA ASN A 538 2.72 -14.79 22.09
C ASN A 538 3.03 -15.21 20.64
N LYS A 539 2.04 -15.14 19.74
CA LYS A 539 2.20 -15.48 18.30
C LYS A 539 3.31 -14.69 17.59
N ASN A 540 3.81 -13.58 18.15
CA ASN A 540 4.94 -12.86 17.55
C ASN A 540 6.27 -13.61 17.69
N SER A 541 6.42 -14.50 18.67
CA SER A 541 7.67 -15.26 18.91
C SER A 541 8.13 -16.08 17.70
N GLY A 542 7.18 -16.53 16.86
CA GLY A 542 7.44 -17.27 15.63
C GLY A 542 7.67 -16.41 14.37
N LYS A 543 7.67 -15.08 14.49
CA LYS A 543 7.76 -14.16 13.35
C LYS A 543 9.17 -13.59 13.17
N LEU A 544 9.55 -13.35 11.91
CA LEU A 544 10.87 -12.82 11.54
C LEU A 544 11.11 -11.43 12.13
N PHE A 545 10.06 -10.60 12.17
CA PHE A 545 10.12 -9.23 12.68
C PHE A 545 9.71 -9.11 14.16
N ASN A 546 9.97 -10.12 14.99
CA ASN A 546 9.94 -9.98 16.45
C ASN A 546 11.16 -9.19 16.93
N LEU A 547 11.04 -7.87 16.90
CA LEU A 547 12.17 -6.95 17.07
C LEU A 547 12.17 -6.30 18.45
N PRO A 548 13.34 -5.89 18.97
CA PRO A 548 13.41 -5.18 20.24
C PRO A 548 12.73 -3.80 20.14
N SER A 549 12.26 -3.31 21.29
CA SER A 549 11.71 -1.97 21.42
C SER A 549 12.74 -0.99 21.97
N ASN A 550 12.43 0.31 21.91
CA ASN A 550 13.29 1.34 22.50
C ASN A 550 13.47 1.16 24.02
N SER A 551 12.48 0.55 24.66
CA SER A 551 12.58 0.09 26.05
C SER A 551 13.11 -1.34 26.07
N LEU A 552 14.30 -1.50 26.64
CA LEU A 552 14.95 -2.79 26.83
C LEU A 552 14.02 -3.80 27.54
N GLY A 553 14.01 -5.05 27.08
CA GLY A 553 13.17 -6.12 27.65
C GLY A 553 11.72 -6.15 27.17
N LYS A 554 11.39 -5.33 26.17
CA LYS A 554 10.10 -5.35 25.46
C LYS A 554 10.32 -5.56 23.96
N SER A 555 9.49 -6.39 23.33
CA SER A 555 9.42 -6.50 21.87
C SER A 555 8.35 -5.59 21.28
N LYS A 556 8.52 -5.18 20.03
CA LYS A 556 7.49 -4.42 19.29
C LYS A 556 6.42 -5.37 18.76
N SER A 557 5.15 -4.99 18.90
CA SER A 557 4.06 -5.67 18.20
C SER A 557 4.20 -5.46 16.69
N ILE A 558 3.97 -6.50 15.91
CA ILE A 558 3.99 -6.45 14.45
C ILE A 558 2.77 -5.66 13.97
N SER A 559 3.00 -4.42 13.53
CA SER A 559 1.95 -3.53 13.00
C SER A 559 2.24 -3.10 11.57
N GLY A 560 1.21 -2.68 10.84
CA GLY A 560 1.32 -2.25 9.44
C GLY A 560 2.26 -1.06 9.19
N SER A 561 2.62 -0.33 10.25
CA SER A 561 3.54 0.82 10.22
C SER A 561 4.95 0.49 10.72
N LEU A 562 5.18 -0.70 11.27
CA LEU A 562 6.45 -1.08 11.88
C LEU A 562 7.61 -1.00 10.87
N LEU A 563 7.49 -1.70 9.75
CA LEU A 563 8.51 -1.70 8.69
C LEU A 563 8.72 -0.32 8.06
N ILE A 564 7.67 0.51 7.99
CA ILE A 564 7.78 1.88 7.48
C ILE A 564 8.74 2.70 8.36
N SER A 565 8.68 2.55 9.69
CA SER A 565 9.58 3.26 10.59
C SER A 565 11.05 2.85 10.41
N TYR A 566 11.34 1.56 10.20
CA TYR A 566 12.70 1.08 9.94
C TYR A 566 13.23 1.55 8.59
N LEU A 567 12.40 1.51 7.54
CA LEU A 567 12.75 2.05 6.24
C LEU A 567 13.04 3.56 6.31
N ASN A 568 12.23 4.31 7.07
CA ASN A 568 12.46 5.74 7.28
C ASN A 568 13.80 6.01 7.97
N ASN A 569 14.09 5.31 9.07
CA ASN A 569 15.36 5.46 9.79
C ASN A 569 16.56 5.14 8.88
N PHE A 570 16.46 4.10 8.05
CA PHE A 570 17.49 3.78 7.07
C PHE A 570 17.64 4.86 5.99
N CYS A 571 16.53 5.40 5.46
CA CYS A 571 16.58 6.48 4.47
C CYS A 571 17.22 7.76 5.05
N ASP A 572 16.87 8.13 6.28
CA ASP A 572 17.45 9.29 6.97
C ASP A 572 18.93 9.08 7.28
N TYR A 573 19.35 7.86 7.60
CA TYR A 573 20.75 7.52 7.77
C TYR A 573 21.55 7.63 6.46
N VAL A 574 21.03 7.04 5.37
CA VAL A 574 21.69 7.10 4.04
C VAL A 574 21.75 8.52 3.49
N ASN A 575 20.82 9.39 3.88
CA ASN A 575 20.85 10.83 3.63
C ASN A 575 20.91 11.22 2.14
N LEU A 576 20.10 10.57 1.29
CA LEU A 576 19.99 10.98 -0.11
C LEU A 576 19.42 12.40 -0.24
N PRO A 577 19.79 13.15 -1.30
CA PRO A 577 19.38 14.53 -1.47
C PRO A 577 17.85 14.67 -1.62
N VAL A 578 17.35 15.85 -1.25
CA VAL A 578 15.97 16.24 -1.50
C VAL A 578 15.81 16.75 -2.93
N ASN A 579 14.59 16.68 -3.46
CA ASN A 579 14.25 17.31 -4.73
C ASN A 579 13.98 18.82 -4.57
N ASP A 580 13.70 19.51 -5.68
CA ASP A 580 13.44 20.96 -5.72
C ASP A 580 12.28 21.42 -4.82
N THR A 581 11.36 20.50 -4.48
CA THR A 581 10.24 20.77 -3.57
C THR A 581 10.56 20.48 -2.10
N GLY A 582 11.82 20.16 -1.78
CA GLY A 582 12.28 19.83 -0.44
C GLY A 582 11.87 18.45 0.06
N LYS A 583 11.50 17.52 -0.84
CA LYS A 583 11.07 16.15 -0.48
C LYS A 583 12.21 15.15 -0.68
N ARG A 584 12.32 14.17 0.21
CA ARG A 584 13.23 13.02 0.05
C ARG A 584 12.44 11.79 -0.40
N TRP A 585 13.07 10.95 -1.22
CA TRP A 585 12.49 9.66 -1.59
C TRP A 585 12.65 8.66 -0.44
N TYR A 586 11.58 8.42 0.31
CA TYR A 586 11.50 7.38 1.31
C TYR A 586 10.88 6.13 0.71
N ILE A 587 11.72 5.13 0.42
CA ILE A 587 11.30 3.90 -0.26
C ILE A 587 10.24 3.12 0.53
N ARG A 588 9.30 2.52 -0.21
CA ARG A 588 8.21 1.69 0.33
C ARG A 588 8.20 0.30 -0.32
N ILE A 589 7.77 -0.73 0.41
CA ILE A 589 7.75 -2.12 -0.09
C ILE A 589 6.97 -2.26 -1.41
N HIS A 590 5.85 -1.55 -1.55
CA HIS A 590 5.08 -1.56 -2.80
C HIS A 590 5.80 -0.90 -3.98
N GLU A 591 6.64 0.11 -3.72
CA GLU A 591 7.47 0.77 -4.75
C GLU A 591 8.62 -0.15 -5.14
N MET A 592 9.27 -0.80 -4.16
CA MET A 592 10.35 -1.77 -4.41
C MET A 592 9.86 -2.96 -5.24
N ARG A 593 8.62 -3.44 -4.99
CA ARG A 593 7.99 -4.48 -5.82
C ARG A 593 7.85 -4.03 -7.28
N LYS A 594 7.33 -2.82 -7.51
CA LYS A 594 7.16 -2.25 -8.86
C LYS A 594 8.53 -2.09 -9.53
N TRP A 595 9.51 -1.58 -8.78
CA TRP A 595 10.86 -1.35 -9.25
C TRP A 595 11.54 -2.63 -9.75
N PHE A 596 11.49 -3.71 -8.96
CA PHE A 596 12.03 -5.01 -9.35
C PHE A 596 11.37 -5.55 -10.61
N LEU A 597 10.04 -5.48 -10.71
CA LEU A 597 9.31 -6.06 -11.86
C LEU A 597 9.64 -5.33 -13.16
N LEU A 598 9.76 -4.00 -13.10
CA LEU A 598 10.16 -3.22 -14.27
C LEU A 598 11.61 -3.52 -14.66
N LEU A 599 12.55 -3.57 -13.72
CA LEU A 599 13.94 -3.92 -14.07
C LEU A 599 14.07 -5.34 -14.61
N LEU A 600 13.33 -6.31 -14.05
CA LEU A 600 13.31 -7.66 -14.58
C LEU A 600 12.79 -7.64 -16.03
N PHE A 601 11.67 -6.97 -16.29
CA PHE A 601 11.16 -6.79 -17.65
C PHE A 601 12.20 -6.18 -18.59
N TRP A 602 12.91 -5.13 -18.18
CA TRP A 602 13.95 -4.52 -19.01
C TRP A 602 15.16 -5.44 -19.26
N SER A 603 15.40 -6.45 -18.41
CA SER A 603 16.51 -7.39 -18.60
C SER A 603 16.24 -8.50 -19.63
N GLY A 604 14.98 -8.82 -19.92
CA GLY A 604 14.63 -9.93 -20.83
C GLY A 604 13.29 -9.77 -21.54
N ARG A 605 12.77 -8.54 -21.61
CA ARG A 605 11.55 -8.12 -22.31
C ARG A 605 10.36 -9.04 -22.06
N PHE A 606 9.68 -9.49 -23.12
CA PHE A 606 8.51 -10.35 -23.01
C PHE A 606 8.83 -11.77 -22.53
N ASP A 607 10.06 -12.26 -22.73
CA ASP A 607 10.45 -13.62 -22.36
C ASP A 607 10.45 -13.84 -20.84
N VAL A 608 10.62 -12.77 -20.06
CA VAL A 608 10.61 -12.85 -18.60
C VAL A 608 9.25 -12.61 -17.97
N LEU A 609 8.17 -12.38 -18.73
CA LEU A 609 6.86 -12.04 -18.17
C LEU A 609 6.27 -13.16 -17.32
N ASP A 610 6.40 -14.42 -17.74
CA ASP A 610 5.94 -15.54 -16.91
C ASP A 610 6.78 -15.70 -15.65
N ALA A 611 8.11 -15.55 -15.77
CA ALA A 611 9.01 -15.53 -14.63
C ALA A 611 8.67 -14.41 -13.64
N ALA A 612 8.36 -13.21 -14.15
CA ALA A 612 7.94 -12.05 -13.38
C ALA A 612 6.58 -12.29 -12.68
N ARG A 613 5.60 -12.86 -13.39
CA ARG A 613 4.30 -13.27 -12.83
C ARG A 613 4.49 -14.28 -11.71
N TRP A 614 5.30 -15.30 -11.95
CA TRP A 614 5.58 -16.38 -11.02
C TRP A 614 6.32 -15.89 -9.78
N ILE A 615 7.39 -15.12 -9.92
CA ILE A 615 8.19 -14.62 -8.78
C ILE A 615 7.41 -13.62 -7.93
N ALA A 616 6.53 -12.83 -8.54
CA ALA A 616 5.66 -11.88 -7.85
C ALA A 616 4.45 -12.54 -7.15
N GLY A 617 4.15 -13.80 -7.45
CA GLY A 617 2.95 -14.49 -6.96
C GLY A 617 1.66 -13.85 -7.51
N HIS A 618 1.69 -13.42 -8.78
CA HIS A 618 0.52 -12.95 -9.50
C HIS A 618 -0.23 -14.11 -10.15
N THR A 619 -1.56 -14.02 -10.20
CA THR A 619 -2.41 -14.99 -10.90
C THR A 619 -2.43 -14.72 -12.40
N ASP A 620 -2.21 -13.47 -12.80
CA ASP A 620 -2.37 -12.97 -14.16
C ASP A 620 -1.20 -12.04 -14.52
N ALA A 621 -0.65 -12.22 -15.72
CA ALA A 621 0.44 -11.41 -16.27
C ALA A 621 -0.02 -10.01 -16.69
N SER A 622 -1.32 -9.81 -16.94
CA SER A 622 -1.91 -8.51 -17.32
C SER A 622 -1.59 -7.42 -16.29
N HIS A 623 -1.49 -7.80 -15.01
CA HIS A 623 -1.09 -6.87 -13.94
C HIS A 623 0.36 -6.39 -14.01
N ILE A 624 1.24 -7.12 -14.69
CA ILE A 624 2.64 -6.73 -14.93
C ILE A 624 2.70 -5.80 -16.13
N TYR A 625 2.00 -6.17 -17.20
CA TYR A 625 1.88 -5.36 -18.40
C TYR A 625 1.26 -3.97 -18.11
N GLU A 626 0.24 -3.90 -17.25
CA GLU A 626 -0.31 -2.63 -16.73
C GLU A 626 0.73 -1.74 -16.01
N TYR A 627 1.80 -2.30 -15.43
CA TYR A 627 2.88 -1.49 -14.85
C TYR A 627 3.81 -0.94 -15.93
N ILE A 628 4.02 -1.69 -17.02
CA ILE A 628 4.92 -1.34 -18.10
C ILE A 628 4.29 -0.24 -18.96
N GLU A 629 3.07 -0.46 -19.45
CA GLU A 629 2.31 0.47 -20.30
C GLU A 629 2.17 1.87 -19.68
N ARG A 630 2.08 1.94 -18.34
CA ARG A 630 1.89 3.21 -17.63
C ARG A 630 3.16 3.99 -17.35
N GLU A 631 4.30 3.32 -17.19
CA GLU A 631 5.58 4.02 -16.94
C GLU A 631 6.28 4.46 -18.22
N PHE A 632 6.00 3.76 -19.33
CA PHE A 632 6.54 4.06 -20.65
C PHE A 632 5.40 4.23 -21.68
N PRO A 633 4.48 5.20 -21.47
CA PRO A 633 3.45 5.50 -22.46
C PRO A 633 4.09 6.24 -23.64
N GLY A 634 3.78 5.85 -24.88
CA GLY A 634 4.24 6.57 -26.07
C GLY A 634 4.91 5.66 -27.10
N GLU A 635 6.01 6.13 -27.71
CA GLU A 635 6.71 5.47 -28.83
C GLU A 635 7.57 4.27 -28.39
N GLU A 636 8.07 4.25 -27.15
CA GLU A 636 8.97 3.18 -26.66
C GLU A 636 8.29 1.80 -26.57
N LEU A 637 7.07 1.70 -26.04
CA LEU A 637 6.40 0.41 -25.89
C LEU A 637 5.97 -0.21 -27.24
N PRO A 638 5.32 0.54 -28.16
CA PRO A 638 5.04 0.06 -29.51
C PRO A 638 6.29 -0.36 -30.28
N GLU A 639 7.43 0.34 -30.10
CA GLU A 639 8.71 -0.03 -30.70
C GLU A 639 9.22 -1.37 -30.15
N ILE A 640 9.20 -1.56 -28.82
CA ILE A 640 9.58 -2.83 -28.17
C ILE A 640 8.63 -3.97 -28.56
N GLU A 641 7.34 -3.69 -28.70
CA GLU A 641 6.34 -4.65 -29.19
C GLU A 641 6.57 -5.03 -30.65
N ALA A 642 6.93 -4.06 -31.48
CA ALA A 642 7.29 -4.28 -32.87
C ALA A 642 8.58 -5.11 -32.99
N GLU A 643 9.63 -4.78 -32.25
CA GLU A 643 10.88 -5.57 -32.19
C GLU A 643 10.61 -7.02 -31.79
N TYR A 644 9.87 -7.23 -30.70
CA TYR A 644 9.53 -8.59 -30.25
C TYR A 644 8.64 -9.34 -31.25
N ALA A 645 7.68 -8.65 -31.88
CA ALA A 645 6.87 -9.25 -32.93
C ALA A 645 7.72 -9.66 -34.13
N ILE A 646 8.67 -8.82 -34.56
CA ILE A 646 9.61 -9.11 -35.63
C ILE A 646 10.43 -10.36 -35.29
N ASP A 647 11.04 -10.43 -34.10
CA ASP A 647 11.83 -11.59 -33.66
C ASP A 647 11.01 -12.89 -33.66
N ARG A 648 9.73 -12.82 -33.27
CA ARG A 648 8.83 -13.98 -33.27
C ARG A 648 8.39 -14.39 -34.67
N LEU A 649 8.20 -13.44 -35.58
CA LEU A 649 7.91 -13.69 -36.98
C LEU A 649 9.12 -14.31 -37.70
N LEU A 650 10.34 -13.84 -37.39
CA LEU A 650 11.58 -14.42 -37.90
C LEU A 650 11.77 -15.85 -37.43
N TYR A 651 11.61 -16.10 -36.12
CA TYR A 651 11.67 -17.45 -35.57
C TYR A 651 10.61 -18.38 -36.19
N PHE A 652 9.40 -17.86 -36.41
CA PHE A 652 8.31 -18.59 -37.07
C PHE A 652 8.66 -18.97 -38.51
N GLU A 653 9.30 -18.07 -39.26
CA GLU A 653 9.73 -18.29 -40.64
C GLU A 653 10.89 -19.29 -40.75
N GLU A 654 11.84 -19.26 -39.82
CA GLU A 654 12.99 -20.18 -39.80
C GLU A 654 12.61 -21.61 -39.40
N THR A 655 11.68 -21.75 -38.45
CA THR A 655 11.39 -23.06 -37.81
C THR A 655 10.10 -23.70 -38.31
N GLY A 656 9.18 -22.93 -38.90
CA GLY A 656 7.84 -23.38 -39.28
C GLY A 656 6.96 -23.82 -38.09
N ASP A 657 7.42 -23.58 -36.86
CA ASP A 657 6.73 -24.00 -35.64
C ASP A 657 5.79 -22.88 -35.16
N ALA A 658 4.54 -22.91 -35.61
CA ALA A 658 3.45 -22.13 -35.03
C ALA A 658 3.07 -22.73 -33.68
N SER A 659 3.95 -22.65 -32.68
CA SER A 659 3.58 -23.08 -31.33
C SER A 659 2.58 -22.07 -30.74
N GLU A 660 1.29 -22.34 -30.99
CA GLU A 660 0.09 -21.87 -30.27
C GLU A 660 -0.40 -20.43 -30.47
N ASN A 661 -0.08 -19.72 -31.57
CA ASN A 661 -0.61 -18.36 -31.77
C ASN A 661 -1.18 -18.08 -33.18
N ILE A 662 -2.46 -18.40 -33.39
CA ILE A 662 -3.22 -18.17 -34.64
C ILE A 662 -3.16 -16.70 -35.11
N GLU A 663 -3.01 -15.75 -34.19
CA GLU A 663 -2.93 -14.33 -34.53
C GLU A 663 -1.54 -13.92 -35.04
N LEU A 664 -0.48 -14.66 -34.71
CA LEU A 664 0.87 -14.44 -35.26
C LEU A 664 0.92 -14.79 -36.75
N ASP A 665 0.27 -15.88 -37.16
CA ASP A 665 0.13 -16.26 -38.58
C ASP A 665 -0.59 -15.17 -39.37
N LYS A 666 -1.65 -14.57 -38.80
CA LYS A 666 -2.37 -13.46 -39.44
C LYS A 666 -1.51 -12.21 -39.56
N LEU A 667 -0.71 -11.89 -38.53
CA LEU A 667 0.22 -10.77 -38.57
C LEU A 667 1.30 -10.99 -39.63
N TYR A 668 1.86 -12.20 -39.70
CA TYR A 668 2.82 -12.61 -40.73
C TYR A 668 2.24 -12.45 -42.14
N LEU A 669 1.05 -13.00 -42.40
CA LEU A 669 0.37 -12.89 -43.70
C LEU A 669 0.07 -11.44 -44.07
N ASN A 670 -0.35 -10.61 -43.10
CA ASN A 670 -0.59 -9.18 -43.31
C ASN A 670 0.71 -8.44 -43.69
N LEU A 671 1.84 -8.78 -43.06
CA LEU A 671 3.14 -8.19 -43.41
C LEU A 671 3.61 -8.61 -44.81
N LEU A 672 3.46 -9.89 -45.17
CA LEU A 672 3.76 -10.37 -46.53
C LEU A 672 2.91 -9.66 -47.59
N GLU A 673 1.61 -9.47 -47.32
CA GLU A 673 0.70 -8.74 -48.19
C GLU A 673 1.09 -7.26 -48.31
N HIS A 674 1.39 -6.61 -47.17
CA HIS A 674 1.78 -5.21 -47.11
C HIS A 674 3.07 -4.92 -47.90
N PHE A 675 4.09 -5.76 -47.72
CA PHE A 675 5.38 -5.61 -48.41
C PHE A 675 5.40 -6.28 -49.79
N ASN A 676 4.33 -6.99 -50.18
CA ASN A 676 4.20 -7.73 -51.43
C ASN A 676 5.36 -8.72 -51.67
N VAL A 677 5.70 -9.48 -50.63
CA VAL A 677 6.77 -10.49 -50.64
C VAL A 677 6.23 -11.86 -50.27
N LYS A 678 6.95 -12.92 -50.64
CA LYS A 678 6.55 -14.32 -50.34
C LYS A 678 7.12 -14.85 -49.02
N PHE A 679 8.16 -14.19 -48.50
CA PHE A 679 8.94 -14.56 -47.32
C PHE A 679 9.65 -13.28 -46.82
N LEU A 680 9.89 -13.11 -45.52
CA LEU A 680 10.66 -12.00 -44.95
C LEU A 680 12.13 -12.45 -44.85
N SER A 681 13.03 -11.86 -45.65
CA SER A 681 14.47 -12.19 -45.59
C SER A 681 15.32 -11.04 -45.08
N MET A 682 16.15 -11.30 -44.06
CA MET A 682 17.37 -10.53 -43.80
C MET A 682 18.59 -11.42 -44.09
N VAL A 683 19.69 -10.81 -44.54
CA VAL A 683 20.97 -11.51 -44.73
C VAL A 683 21.45 -12.00 -43.36
N PRO A 684 21.69 -13.32 -43.16
CA PRO A 684 22.15 -13.85 -41.87
C PRO A 684 23.41 -13.17 -41.36
N ASP A 685 23.54 -13.03 -40.04
CA ASP A 685 24.68 -12.32 -39.44
C ASP A 685 26.04 -12.87 -39.87
N MET A 686 26.13 -14.18 -40.11
CA MET A 686 27.35 -14.80 -40.63
C MET A 686 27.69 -14.38 -42.06
N GLU A 687 26.70 -14.19 -42.94
CA GLU A 687 26.96 -13.87 -44.34
C GLU A 687 27.48 -12.45 -44.52
N TRP A 688 26.88 -11.46 -43.85
CA TRP A 688 27.40 -10.08 -43.94
C TRP A 688 28.70 -9.94 -43.14
N MET A 689 28.88 -10.66 -42.04
CA MET A 689 30.14 -10.67 -41.30
C MET A 689 31.28 -11.31 -42.11
N ASP A 690 31.01 -12.37 -42.86
CA ASP A 690 31.98 -12.97 -43.76
C ASP A 690 32.29 -12.08 -44.96
N TYR A 691 31.28 -11.39 -45.51
CA TYR A 691 31.48 -10.36 -46.53
C TYR A 691 32.31 -9.17 -46.02
N VAL A 692 32.06 -8.66 -44.81
CA VAL A 692 32.87 -7.59 -44.21
C VAL A 692 34.29 -8.06 -43.90
N LYS A 693 34.49 -9.32 -43.51
CA LYS A 693 35.84 -9.91 -43.39
C LYS A 693 36.53 -10.02 -44.75
N GLU A 694 35.79 -10.33 -45.81
CA GLU A 694 36.30 -10.39 -47.17
C GLU A 694 36.70 -8.99 -47.66
N LEU A 695 35.84 -7.99 -47.50
CA LEU A 695 36.17 -6.57 -47.75
C LEU A 695 37.38 -6.10 -46.94
N ARG A 696 37.55 -6.58 -45.71
CA ARG A 696 38.74 -6.28 -44.90
C ARG A 696 39.99 -6.96 -45.43
N LYS A 697 39.89 -8.23 -45.88
CA LYS A 697 40.98 -9.00 -46.51
C LYS A 697 41.42 -8.39 -47.83
N GLU A 698 40.49 -7.85 -48.59
CA GLU A 698 40.71 -7.15 -49.86
C GLU A 698 41.19 -5.70 -49.68
N GLU A 699 41.41 -5.26 -48.43
CA GLU A 699 41.78 -3.88 -48.07
C GLU A 699 40.82 -2.78 -48.56
N ALA A 700 39.57 -3.12 -48.89
CA ALA A 700 38.55 -2.17 -49.32
C ALA A 700 38.21 -1.13 -48.23
N PHE A 701 38.39 -1.50 -46.95
CA PHE A 701 38.41 -0.57 -45.83
C PHE A 701 39.47 -0.92 -44.79
N THR A 702 39.88 0.08 -44.03
CA THR A 702 40.80 -0.07 -42.88
C THR A 702 40.28 0.69 -41.66
N LEU A 703 40.67 0.21 -40.47
CA LEU A 703 40.38 0.85 -39.18
C LEU A 703 41.68 1.38 -38.60
N GLU A 704 41.78 2.70 -38.47
CA GLU A 704 42.98 3.36 -37.94
C GLU A 704 42.64 4.02 -36.60
N PRO A 705 43.26 3.59 -35.48
CA PRO A 705 43.10 4.27 -34.21
C PRO A 705 43.90 5.58 -34.22
N TYR A 706 43.26 6.69 -33.86
CA TYR A 706 43.95 7.95 -33.61
C TYR A 706 43.67 8.46 -32.20
N SER A 707 44.68 9.12 -31.62
CA SER A 707 44.57 9.70 -30.28
C SER A 707 43.92 11.08 -30.37
N ILE A 708 42.87 11.30 -29.58
CA ILE A 708 42.28 12.63 -29.40
C ILE A 708 43.13 13.34 -28.34
N THR A 709 43.89 14.35 -28.75
CA THR A 709 44.72 15.15 -27.86
C THR A 709 43.97 16.40 -27.39
N GLY A 710 44.20 16.79 -26.13
CA GLY A 710 43.73 18.07 -25.60
C GLY A 710 44.52 19.26 -26.16
N LYS A 711 44.09 20.49 -25.84
CA LYS A 711 44.74 21.75 -26.27
C LYS A 711 46.24 21.84 -25.96
N ASN A 712 46.73 21.06 -25.00
CA ASN A 712 48.15 20.81 -24.80
C ASN A 712 48.44 19.42 -25.36
N GLU A 713 49.03 19.33 -26.56
CA GLU A 713 49.24 18.14 -27.40
C GLU A 713 50.02 16.96 -26.76
N ARG A 714 50.20 16.96 -25.44
CA ARG A 714 50.93 15.93 -24.66
C ARG A 714 50.04 15.04 -23.78
N GLU A 715 48.73 15.32 -23.66
CA GLU A 715 47.77 14.42 -23.00
C GLU A 715 46.79 13.82 -24.04
N SER A 716 46.80 12.50 -24.14
CA SER A 716 45.77 11.74 -24.86
C SER A 716 44.52 11.70 -23.97
N LEU A 717 43.47 12.39 -24.40
CA LEU A 717 42.18 12.44 -23.69
C LEU A 717 41.29 11.24 -24.02
N GLY A 718 41.64 10.48 -25.07
CA GLY A 718 40.94 9.28 -25.49
C GLY A 718 41.47 8.76 -26.84
N ILE A 719 41.06 7.56 -27.22
CA ILE A 719 41.34 6.97 -28.54
C ILE A 719 40.02 6.88 -29.29
N ASN A 720 40.04 7.25 -30.56
CA ASN A 720 38.91 7.05 -31.48
C ASN A 720 39.37 6.27 -32.71
N VAL A 721 38.44 5.66 -33.44
CA VAL A 721 38.73 4.82 -34.61
C VAL A 721 38.17 5.48 -35.85
N LEU A 722 39.02 5.73 -36.84
CA LEU A 722 38.62 6.26 -38.14
C LEU A 722 38.39 5.09 -39.13
N PHE A 723 37.27 5.12 -39.83
CA PHE A 723 37.02 4.23 -40.97
C PHE A 723 37.55 4.89 -42.23
N VAL A 724 38.51 4.24 -42.91
CA VAL A 724 39.04 4.70 -44.19
C VAL A 724 38.61 3.71 -45.26
N LEU A 725 37.63 4.11 -46.08
CA LEU A 725 37.25 3.43 -47.31
C LEU A 725 38.22 3.82 -48.42
N ARG A 726 38.77 2.84 -49.14
CA ARG A 726 39.53 3.10 -50.37
C ARG A 726 38.55 2.99 -51.53
N GLU A 727 38.22 4.12 -52.18
CA GLU A 727 37.42 4.09 -53.40
C GLU A 727 38.23 3.40 -54.52
N GLU A 728 37.92 2.13 -54.79
CA GLU A 728 37.77 1.55 -56.12
C GLU A 728 37.46 0.04 -56.01
N ILE A 729 36.18 -0.33 -56.20
CA ILE A 729 35.83 -1.59 -56.87
C ILE A 729 34.71 -1.23 -57.87
N ASN A 730 35.12 -0.86 -59.08
CA ASN A 730 34.28 -0.97 -60.27
C ASN A 730 34.53 -2.36 -60.86
N GLY A 731 33.50 -3.20 -60.89
CA GLY A 731 33.53 -4.53 -61.54
C GLY A 731 32.62 -5.53 -60.87
#